data_AF-A0A831M7Q9-F1
#
_entry.id   AF-A0A831M7Q9-F1
#
_cell.length_a   1.000
_cell.length_b   1.000
_cell.length_c   1.000
_cell.angle_alpha   90.00
_cell.angle_beta   90.00
_cell.angle_gamma   90.00
#
_symmetry.space_group_name_H-M   'P 1'
#
loop_
_entity.id
_entity.type
_entity.pdbx_description
1 polymer ?
#
loop_
_entity_poly.entity_id
_entity_poly.type
_entity_poly.pdbx_seq_one_letter_code
_entity_poly.pdbx_strand_id
1 'polypeptide(L)'
;MRAFYNLSTSVKLGIGFGTCVLLTVAVGVFSLVQLAKVNQPAREVVEHHLANAIAFGEIDSNMQQLRAREFRHMLAIGNMQEMQATEAAARKNIEAVDETFKQYEASLRGAEDRQTFEELKSAWAEYVVLHHQLIQLNRQGKRDEAERFVAEKMRPVLRERLDPLIHKIDEEIAQKSKRAETVIEETYQRARLWTGIFVVCAVLVSSLFGWLISRYLTGVVRQMMRGMENLRTGDLASLQQAMQAMEQGNLTAEVVTQTPPLNLSTRDEFGTLARTYNAMLDGIHEIGHAFAKAQESMRNALIQAAQAAGEVSGASGELAGSTEQSGQASTEIARGSEQLAQQATAAAQAMDNLDRAIRTVQQGSEAQREAAQQAEEGMRQAAKAVEEVARSAQQMAASAQQASAIAQQGGHSVEEMLQTMRQIQQQAEASAEKVAQLDQLGQQIGNIVQTIEQIAEQTNLLALNAAIEAARAGEHGRGFAVVADEVRKLAEQASSATKEIAALISNVRSGVEVAVREMQATAQSVTDGFARSEQVGSALTQIIGAAQQVAGEVQLVTAVAEEMSASVQQVLATVSTVLQSAEENARAALEMASGAEQVSSAIASVASISEEAAASAEELTATNEEVAATAQELSKMAAELQLALAQFNTGDCTALQECIHVFKNAHTSRAERLRRVIDGKVSLTEAGLGDHTSCHFGKWYYSSGQRDFGSYPEFQAMAAPHARFHQLEREIVSLTNRGQKQQAERLLPEAMRAKEEIVRALDTLMNIVRGQQRDVMRKAA
;
A
#
# COMPACT_ATOMS: atom_id res chain seq x y z
N MET A 1 -53.91 -26.04 52.99
CA MET A 1 -52.50 -26.49 53.08
C MET A 1 -51.48 -25.46 52.56
N ARG A 2 -51.67 -24.79 51.41
CA ARG A 2 -50.70 -23.77 50.91
C ARG A 2 -50.39 -22.62 51.89
N ALA A 3 -51.38 -22.12 52.63
CA ALA A 3 -51.16 -21.09 53.66
C ALA A 3 -50.28 -21.60 54.82
N PHE A 4 -50.46 -22.85 55.24
CA PHE A 4 -49.66 -23.49 56.29
C PHE A 4 -48.21 -23.68 55.85
N TYR A 5 -47.97 -24.10 54.61
CA TYR A 5 -46.62 -24.28 54.06
C TYR A 5 -45.83 -22.97 53.91
N ASN A 6 -46.49 -21.81 53.90
CA ASN A 6 -45.86 -20.50 53.79
C ASN A 6 -45.49 -19.84 55.13
N LEU A 7 -45.78 -20.48 56.25
CA LEU A 7 -45.42 -19.99 57.58
C LEU A 7 -43.97 -20.38 57.92
N SER A 8 -43.27 -19.58 58.72
CA SER A 8 -41.93 -19.96 59.19
C SER A 8 -42.00 -21.29 59.96
N THR A 9 -40.90 -22.04 59.95
CA THR A 9 -40.81 -23.34 60.62
C THR A 9 -41.06 -23.18 62.13
N SER A 10 -40.65 -22.04 62.70
CA SER A 10 -40.98 -21.64 64.07
C SER A 10 -42.48 -21.39 64.29
N VAL A 11 -43.19 -20.75 63.36
CA VAL A 11 -44.65 -20.52 63.44
C VAL A 11 -45.43 -21.81 63.20
N LYS A 12 -44.95 -22.73 62.35
CA LYS A 12 -45.56 -24.06 62.13
C LYS A 12 -45.48 -24.93 63.40
N LEU A 13 -44.33 -24.95 64.06
CA LEU A 13 -44.14 -25.61 65.34
C LEU A 13 -44.95 -24.91 66.44
N GLY A 14 -45.01 -23.57 66.42
CA GLY A 14 -45.83 -22.76 67.33
C GLY A 14 -47.34 -22.99 67.19
N ILE A 15 -47.86 -23.17 65.98
CA ILE A 15 -49.28 -23.54 65.74
C ILE A 15 -49.56 -24.96 66.23
N GLY A 16 -48.65 -25.91 66.03
CA GLY A 16 -48.79 -27.28 66.53
C GLY A 16 -48.88 -27.34 68.06
N PHE A 17 -47.90 -26.75 68.76
CA PHE A 17 -47.89 -26.71 70.23
C PHE A 17 -48.97 -25.78 70.81
N GLY A 18 -49.24 -24.65 70.16
CA GLY A 18 -50.28 -23.71 70.54
C GLY A 18 -51.67 -24.33 70.45
N THR A 19 -51.96 -25.13 69.42
CA THR A 19 -53.24 -25.84 69.27
C THR A 19 -53.43 -26.88 70.38
N CYS A 20 -52.38 -27.59 70.80
CA CYS A 20 -52.45 -28.52 71.94
C CYS A 20 -52.77 -27.81 73.27
N VAL A 21 -52.13 -26.67 73.53
CA VAL A 21 -52.38 -25.88 74.76
C VAL A 21 -53.80 -25.29 74.75
N LEU A 22 -54.24 -24.75 73.61
CA LEU A 22 -55.55 -24.13 73.45
C LEU A 22 -56.69 -25.17 73.56
N LEU A 23 -56.51 -26.38 73.02
CA LEU A 23 -57.45 -27.50 73.20
C LEU A 23 -57.54 -27.95 74.65
N THR A 24 -56.43 -27.99 75.39
CA THR A 24 -56.42 -28.37 76.81
C THR A 24 -57.15 -27.34 77.68
N VAL A 25 -56.93 -26.05 77.42
CA VAL A 25 -57.67 -24.95 78.08
C VAL A 25 -59.16 -24.98 77.69
N ALA A 26 -59.49 -25.24 76.43
CA ALA A 26 -60.88 -25.33 75.97
C ALA A 26 -61.65 -26.48 76.64
N VAL A 27 -61.03 -27.66 76.80
CA VAL A 27 -61.64 -28.80 77.52
C VAL A 27 -61.83 -28.49 79.02
N GLY A 28 -60.86 -27.83 79.64
CA GLY A 28 -60.94 -27.41 81.04
C GLY A 28 -62.05 -26.38 81.30
N VAL A 29 -62.10 -25.32 80.48
CA VAL A 29 -63.14 -24.28 80.57
C VAL A 29 -64.53 -24.86 80.25
N PHE A 30 -64.64 -25.71 79.23
CA PHE A 30 -65.91 -26.35 78.87
C PHE A 30 -66.46 -27.22 80.01
N SER A 31 -65.59 -28.00 80.67
CA SER A 31 -65.99 -28.87 81.79
C SER A 31 -66.49 -28.05 82.99
N LEU A 32 -65.80 -26.95 83.33
CA LEU A 32 -66.23 -26.04 84.41
C LEU A 32 -67.55 -25.34 84.08
N VAL A 33 -67.76 -24.93 82.82
CA VAL A 33 -69.01 -24.32 82.36
C VAL A 33 -70.18 -25.32 82.41
N GLN A 34 -69.96 -26.59 82.07
CA GLN A 34 -71.03 -27.60 82.13
C GLN A 34 -71.41 -27.96 83.57
N LEU A 35 -70.45 -28.03 84.49
CA LEU A 35 -70.74 -28.25 85.91
C LEU A 35 -71.56 -27.10 86.53
N ALA A 36 -71.27 -25.86 86.12
CA ALA A 36 -72.06 -24.69 86.52
C ALA A 36 -73.50 -24.73 85.97
N LYS A 37 -73.70 -25.26 84.75
CA LYS A 37 -75.03 -25.39 84.12
C LYS A 37 -75.94 -26.43 84.77
N VAL A 38 -75.39 -27.44 85.46
CA VAL A 38 -76.17 -28.44 86.22
C VAL A 38 -76.58 -27.91 87.60
N ASN A 39 -75.78 -27.02 88.19
CA ASN A 39 -76.04 -26.49 89.53
C ASN A 39 -77.22 -25.50 89.59
N GLN A 40 -77.52 -24.81 88.49
CA GLN A 40 -78.57 -23.79 88.42
C GLN A 40 -80.00 -24.37 88.47
N PRO A 41 -80.37 -25.36 87.62
CA PRO A 41 -81.70 -25.97 87.63
C PRO A 41 -81.99 -26.73 88.93
N ALA A 42 -80.97 -27.32 89.56
CA ALA A 42 -81.12 -28.07 90.81
C ALA A 42 -81.55 -27.17 91.99
N ARG A 43 -81.11 -25.91 92.04
CA ARG A 43 -81.55 -24.94 93.07
C ARG A 43 -82.97 -24.44 92.83
N GLU A 44 -83.37 -24.25 91.57
CA GLU A 44 -84.67 -23.70 91.19
C GLU A 44 -85.84 -24.65 91.55
N VAL A 45 -85.62 -25.96 91.49
CA VAL A 45 -86.60 -26.98 91.94
C VAL A 45 -86.86 -26.91 93.43
N VAL A 46 -85.80 -26.77 94.24
CA VAL A 46 -85.89 -26.82 95.70
C VAL A 46 -86.49 -25.53 96.26
N GLU A 47 -86.07 -24.37 95.76
CA GLU A 47 -86.49 -23.07 96.32
C GLU A 47 -87.85 -22.57 95.81
N HIS A 48 -88.27 -22.96 94.59
CA HIS A 48 -89.49 -22.39 93.96
C HIS A 48 -90.58 -23.40 93.66
N HIS A 49 -90.29 -24.50 92.97
CA HIS A 49 -91.34 -25.41 92.52
C HIS A 49 -91.99 -26.19 93.67
N LEU A 50 -91.19 -26.67 94.62
CA LEU A 50 -91.70 -27.42 95.77
C LEU A 50 -92.48 -26.52 96.73
N ALA A 51 -92.02 -25.28 96.97
CA ALA A 51 -92.71 -24.32 97.82
C ALA A 51 -94.09 -23.93 97.25
N ASN A 52 -94.19 -23.73 95.93
CA ASN A 52 -95.44 -23.38 95.25
C ASN A 52 -96.48 -24.51 95.31
N ALA A 53 -96.04 -25.77 95.20
CA ALA A 53 -96.92 -26.93 95.31
C ALA A 53 -97.57 -27.03 96.70
N ILE A 54 -96.80 -26.80 97.76
CA ILE A 54 -97.29 -26.86 99.14
C ILE A 54 -98.31 -25.76 99.40
N ALA A 55 -98.00 -24.51 99.01
CA ALA A 55 -98.88 -23.36 99.22
C ALA A 55 -100.21 -23.48 98.45
N PHE A 56 -100.19 -24.02 97.23
CA PHE A 56 -101.42 -24.20 96.46
C PHE A 56 -102.32 -25.32 96.99
N GLY A 57 -101.74 -26.43 97.46
CA GLY A 57 -102.50 -27.53 98.06
C GLY A 57 -103.30 -27.11 99.30
N GLU A 58 -102.81 -26.13 100.07
CA GLU A 58 -103.55 -25.57 101.21
C GLU A 58 -104.75 -24.70 100.80
N ILE A 59 -104.64 -23.97 99.68
CA ILE A 59 -105.71 -23.14 99.12
C ILE A 59 -106.91 -23.99 98.72
N ASP A 60 -106.69 -25.00 97.85
CA ASP A 60 -107.78 -25.84 97.34
C ASP A 60 -108.51 -26.55 98.49
N SER A 61 -107.75 -27.12 99.43
CA SER A 61 -108.30 -27.80 100.61
C SER A 61 -109.27 -26.93 101.41
N ASN A 62 -108.93 -25.65 101.64
CA ASN A 62 -109.80 -24.74 102.39
C ASN A 62 -111.05 -24.31 101.60
N MET A 63 -110.93 -24.12 100.27
CA MET A 63 -112.08 -23.83 99.42
C MET A 63 -113.10 -24.98 99.41
N GLN A 64 -112.63 -26.23 99.31
CA GLN A 64 -113.50 -27.42 99.39
C GLN A 64 -114.24 -27.52 100.73
N GLN A 65 -113.54 -27.21 101.83
CA GLN A 65 -114.16 -27.21 103.17
C GLN A 65 -115.24 -26.14 103.31
N LEU A 66 -115.04 -24.94 102.75
CA LEU A 66 -116.07 -23.88 102.75
C LEU A 66 -117.37 -24.36 102.09
N ARG A 67 -117.26 -24.96 100.90
CA ARG A 67 -118.43 -25.49 100.16
C ARG A 67 -119.25 -26.48 100.98
N ALA A 68 -118.58 -27.39 101.67
CA ALA A 68 -119.24 -28.38 102.53
C ALA A 68 -119.99 -27.70 103.70
N ARG A 69 -119.47 -26.58 104.23
CA ARG A 69 -120.10 -25.81 105.31
C ARG A 69 -121.32 -25.03 104.83
N GLU A 70 -121.31 -24.47 103.63
CA GLU A 70 -122.46 -23.75 103.04
C GLU A 70 -123.66 -24.67 102.84
N PHE A 71 -123.41 -25.86 102.28
CA PHE A 71 -124.44 -26.87 102.13
C PHE A 71 -125.01 -27.30 103.49
N ARG A 72 -124.16 -27.47 104.50
CA ARG A 72 -124.61 -27.75 105.88
C ARG A 72 -125.43 -26.59 106.46
N HIS A 73 -125.07 -25.34 106.19
CA HIS A 73 -125.82 -24.17 106.64
C HIS A 73 -127.22 -24.06 105.97
N MET A 74 -127.35 -24.44 104.70
CA MET A 74 -128.67 -24.58 104.04
C MET A 74 -129.52 -25.69 104.64
N LEU A 75 -128.92 -26.81 105.07
CA LEU A 75 -129.65 -27.90 105.71
C LEU A 75 -130.12 -27.55 107.13
N ALA A 76 -129.37 -26.71 107.83
CA ALA A 76 -129.68 -26.23 109.18
C ALA A 76 -130.79 -25.16 109.22
N ILE A 77 -131.43 -24.85 108.08
CA ILE A 77 -132.56 -23.93 108.03
C ILE A 77 -133.63 -24.39 109.03
N GLY A 78 -133.88 -23.54 110.03
CA GLY A 78 -134.81 -23.77 111.15
C GLY A 78 -134.12 -23.92 112.52
N ASN A 79 -132.83 -24.25 112.56
CA ASN A 79 -132.05 -24.41 113.79
C ASN A 79 -130.93 -23.36 113.89
N MET A 80 -131.19 -22.24 114.57
CA MET A 80 -130.25 -21.11 114.72
C MET A 80 -128.88 -21.49 115.29
N GLN A 81 -128.83 -22.46 116.21
CA GLN A 81 -127.58 -22.86 116.86
C GLN A 81 -126.63 -23.54 115.87
N GLU A 82 -127.18 -24.34 114.97
CA GLU A 82 -126.41 -25.06 113.94
C GLU A 82 -126.01 -24.14 112.77
N MET A 83 -126.87 -23.16 112.44
CA MET A 83 -126.54 -22.10 111.48
C MET A 83 -125.36 -21.23 111.97
N GLN A 84 -125.37 -20.79 113.23
CA GLN A 84 -124.26 -20.00 113.80
C GLN A 84 -122.93 -20.77 113.84
N ALA A 85 -122.96 -22.07 114.14
CA ALA A 85 -121.77 -22.91 114.17
C ALA A 85 -121.15 -23.11 112.78
N THR A 86 -122.00 -23.29 111.75
CA THR A 86 -121.54 -23.45 110.37
C THR A 86 -121.03 -22.14 109.77
N GLU A 87 -121.62 -21.00 110.13
CA GLU A 87 -121.15 -19.67 109.73
C GLU A 87 -119.77 -19.32 110.33
N ALA A 88 -119.55 -19.63 111.61
CA ALA A 88 -118.25 -19.40 112.26
C ALA A 88 -117.13 -20.25 111.63
N ALA A 89 -117.43 -21.49 111.24
CA ALA A 89 -116.48 -22.37 110.55
C ALA A 89 -116.19 -21.88 109.12
N ALA A 90 -117.22 -21.49 108.36
CA ALA A 90 -117.07 -20.93 107.03
C ALA A 90 -116.16 -19.69 107.01
N ARG A 91 -116.30 -18.80 108.00
CA ARG A 91 -115.45 -17.61 108.14
C ARG A 91 -113.97 -17.95 108.28
N LYS A 92 -113.62 -18.96 109.08
CA LYS A 92 -112.23 -19.39 109.25
C LYS A 92 -111.62 -19.96 107.98
N ASN A 93 -112.39 -20.71 107.18
CA ASN A 93 -111.90 -21.21 105.90
C ASN A 93 -111.64 -20.06 104.91
N ILE A 94 -112.46 -19.02 104.91
CA ILE A 94 -112.25 -17.84 104.07
C ILE A 94 -110.96 -17.11 104.47
N GLU A 95 -110.76 -16.87 105.77
CA GLU A 95 -109.53 -16.24 106.30
C GLU A 95 -108.25 -17.03 105.97
N ALA A 96 -108.32 -18.37 106.01
CA ALA A 96 -107.20 -19.22 105.64
C ALA A 96 -106.85 -19.13 104.15
N VAL A 97 -107.85 -19.16 103.25
CA VAL A 97 -107.62 -19.00 101.81
C VAL A 97 -106.98 -17.64 101.51
N ASP A 98 -107.51 -16.57 102.10
CA ASP A 98 -107.01 -15.21 101.85
C ASP A 98 -105.57 -15.00 102.33
N GLU A 99 -105.16 -15.66 103.42
CA GLU A 99 -103.79 -15.58 103.91
C GLU A 99 -102.81 -16.41 103.06
N THR A 100 -103.18 -17.64 102.70
CA THR A 100 -102.36 -18.47 101.81
C THR A 100 -102.28 -17.89 100.40
N PHE A 101 -103.31 -17.19 99.93
CA PHE A 101 -103.29 -16.42 98.68
C PHE A 101 -102.15 -15.39 98.63
N LYS A 102 -101.90 -14.64 99.71
CA LYS A 102 -100.79 -13.66 99.74
C LYS A 102 -99.43 -14.34 99.58
N GLN A 103 -99.26 -15.51 100.19
CA GLN A 103 -98.01 -16.26 100.16
C GLN A 103 -97.77 -16.88 98.77
N TYR A 104 -98.80 -17.47 98.18
CA TYR A 104 -98.74 -18.01 96.83
C TYR A 104 -98.52 -16.92 95.78
N GLU A 105 -99.16 -15.75 95.93
CA GLU A 105 -98.95 -14.63 94.99
C GLU A 105 -97.51 -14.13 94.94
N ALA A 106 -96.85 -14.09 96.11
CA ALA A 106 -95.46 -13.68 96.22
C ALA A 106 -94.49 -14.64 95.50
N SER A 107 -94.90 -15.89 95.29
CA SER A 107 -94.06 -16.93 94.69
C SER A 107 -94.32 -17.18 93.19
N LEU A 108 -95.34 -16.53 92.59
CA LEU A 108 -95.64 -16.61 91.17
C LEU A 108 -94.66 -15.76 90.34
N ARG A 109 -94.00 -16.40 89.36
CA ARG A 109 -92.99 -15.77 88.49
C ARG A 109 -93.37 -15.69 87.00
N GLY A 110 -94.45 -16.36 86.59
CA GLY A 110 -94.93 -16.36 85.20
C GLY A 110 -96.14 -15.44 85.00
N ALA A 111 -96.22 -14.78 83.83
CA ALA A 111 -97.38 -13.96 83.47
C ALA A 111 -98.67 -14.79 83.35
N GLU A 112 -98.55 -16.02 82.85
CA GLU A 112 -99.65 -16.98 82.70
C GLU A 112 -100.11 -17.52 84.07
N ASP A 113 -99.17 -17.87 84.95
CA ASP A 113 -99.43 -18.30 86.33
C ASP A 113 -100.13 -17.19 87.13
N ARG A 114 -99.66 -15.94 86.97
CA ARG A 114 -100.21 -14.77 87.64
C ARG A 114 -101.59 -14.42 87.10
N GLN A 115 -101.81 -14.51 85.79
CA GLN A 115 -103.12 -14.32 85.18
C GLN A 115 -104.13 -15.36 85.69
N THR A 116 -103.76 -16.65 85.67
CA THR A 116 -104.61 -17.74 86.14
C THR A 116 -104.92 -17.58 87.63
N PHE A 117 -103.96 -17.10 88.44
CA PHE A 117 -104.16 -16.79 89.85
C PHE A 117 -105.00 -15.53 90.11
N GLU A 118 -104.87 -14.47 89.32
CA GLU A 118 -105.76 -13.30 89.38
C GLU A 118 -107.20 -13.67 89.01
N GLU A 119 -107.38 -14.52 87.98
CA GLU A 119 -108.67 -15.09 87.60
C GLU A 119 -109.26 -15.92 88.76
N LEU A 120 -108.42 -16.68 89.48
CA LEU A 120 -108.81 -17.45 90.67
C LEU A 120 -109.20 -16.53 91.84
N LYS A 121 -108.41 -15.49 92.14
CA LYS A 121 -108.74 -14.47 93.16
C LYS A 121 -110.03 -13.75 92.83
N SER A 122 -110.23 -13.39 91.57
CA SER A 122 -111.47 -12.74 91.09
C SER A 122 -112.68 -13.66 91.25
N ALA A 123 -112.55 -14.93 90.84
CA ALA A 123 -113.62 -15.91 91.00
C ALA A 123 -113.92 -16.23 92.47
N TRP A 124 -112.89 -16.22 93.34
CA TRP A 124 -113.02 -16.39 94.78
C TRP A 124 -113.74 -15.21 95.44
N ALA A 125 -113.36 -13.98 95.13
CA ALA A 125 -114.03 -12.79 95.65
C ALA A 125 -115.51 -12.75 95.24
N GLU A 126 -115.82 -13.11 93.98
CA GLU A 126 -117.20 -13.28 93.51
C GLU A 126 -117.94 -14.37 94.29
N TYR A 127 -117.31 -15.52 94.52
CA TYR A 127 -117.87 -16.61 95.31
C TYR A 127 -118.18 -16.21 96.75
N VAL A 128 -117.28 -15.46 97.40
CA VAL A 128 -117.46 -14.95 98.77
C VAL A 128 -118.62 -13.95 98.85
N VAL A 129 -118.83 -13.11 97.83
CA VAL A 129 -120.01 -12.22 97.78
C VAL A 129 -121.30 -13.05 97.73
N LEU A 130 -121.33 -14.10 96.90
CA LEU A 130 -122.48 -15.00 96.80
C LEU A 130 -122.70 -15.81 98.09
N HIS A 131 -121.62 -16.23 98.78
CA HIS A 131 -121.67 -16.87 100.09
C HIS A 131 -122.43 -16.02 101.11
N HIS A 132 -122.10 -14.72 101.22
CA HIS A 132 -122.79 -13.83 102.17
C HIS A 132 -124.28 -13.67 101.85
N GLN A 133 -124.64 -13.58 100.56
CA GLN A 133 -126.03 -13.53 100.10
C GLN A 133 -126.79 -14.84 100.42
N LEU A 134 -126.12 -15.99 100.26
CA LEU A 134 -126.65 -17.31 100.62
C LEU A 134 -126.91 -17.43 102.14
N ILE A 135 -125.95 -17.03 102.98
CA ILE A 135 -126.12 -17.04 104.44
C ILE A 135 -127.28 -16.13 104.87
N GLN A 136 -127.45 -14.96 104.24
CA GLN A 136 -128.59 -14.08 104.49
C GLN A 136 -129.93 -14.70 104.09
N LEU A 137 -130.03 -15.32 102.91
CA LEU A 137 -131.25 -16.02 102.46
C LEU A 137 -131.62 -17.17 103.40
N ASN A 138 -130.62 -17.95 103.83
CA ASN A 138 -130.80 -19.04 104.78
C ASN A 138 -131.30 -18.53 106.14
N ARG A 139 -130.74 -17.42 106.66
CA ARG A 139 -131.19 -16.75 107.91
C ARG A 139 -132.64 -16.28 107.84
N GLN A 140 -133.10 -15.84 106.66
CA GLN A 140 -134.48 -15.42 106.43
C GLN A 140 -135.46 -16.62 106.28
N GLY A 141 -134.97 -17.87 106.35
CA GLY A 141 -135.79 -19.08 106.22
C GLY A 141 -136.27 -19.36 104.79
N LYS A 142 -135.80 -18.61 103.79
CA LYS A 142 -136.25 -18.67 102.40
C LYS A 142 -135.55 -19.78 101.62
N ARG A 143 -135.88 -21.04 101.96
CA ARG A 143 -135.23 -22.25 101.43
C ARG A 143 -135.27 -22.37 99.91
N ASP A 144 -136.43 -22.17 99.28
CA ASP A 144 -136.57 -22.32 97.82
C ASP A 144 -135.87 -21.21 97.01
N GLU A 145 -135.76 -20.00 97.58
CA GLU A 145 -135.00 -18.89 97.00
C GLU A 145 -133.50 -19.16 97.14
N ALA A 146 -133.05 -19.72 98.28
CA ALA A 146 -131.65 -20.11 98.50
C ALA A 146 -131.22 -21.27 97.58
N GLU A 147 -132.05 -22.31 97.40
CA GLU A 147 -131.74 -23.41 96.48
C GLU A 147 -131.65 -22.94 95.02
N ARG A 148 -132.59 -22.11 94.56
CA ARG A 148 -132.52 -21.46 93.24
C ARG A 148 -131.30 -20.57 93.12
N PHE A 149 -130.98 -19.78 94.14
CA PHE A 149 -129.79 -18.92 94.17
C PHE A 149 -128.50 -19.73 94.02
N VAL A 150 -128.39 -20.87 94.70
CA VAL A 150 -127.23 -21.76 94.55
C VAL A 150 -127.20 -22.36 93.15
N ALA A 151 -128.33 -22.88 92.65
CA ALA A 151 -128.38 -23.53 91.35
C ALA A 151 -128.13 -22.56 90.16
N GLU A 152 -128.70 -21.36 90.21
CA GLU A 152 -128.67 -20.37 89.13
C GLU A 152 -127.49 -19.39 89.21
N LYS A 153 -126.97 -19.09 90.41
CA LYS A 153 -125.89 -18.09 90.60
C LYS A 153 -124.56 -18.67 91.10
N MET A 154 -124.57 -19.47 92.17
CA MET A 154 -123.30 -19.97 92.75
C MET A 154 -122.68 -21.13 91.96
N ARG A 155 -123.50 -22.10 91.55
CA ARG A 155 -123.03 -23.31 90.86
C ARG A 155 -122.32 -23.02 89.52
N PRO A 156 -122.76 -22.06 88.68
CA PRO A 156 -122.02 -21.65 87.49
C PRO A 156 -120.64 -21.08 87.82
N VAL A 157 -120.53 -20.15 88.79
CA VAL A 157 -119.23 -19.60 89.23
C VAL A 157 -118.29 -20.71 89.69
N LEU A 158 -118.84 -21.71 90.39
CA LEU A 158 -118.04 -22.82 90.88
C LEU A 158 -117.53 -23.75 89.75
N ARG A 159 -118.45 -24.28 88.92
CA ARG A 159 -118.12 -25.27 87.88
C ARG A 159 -117.42 -24.68 86.67
N GLU A 160 -117.76 -23.45 86.29
CA GLU A 160 -117.28 -22.84 85.05
C GLU A 160 -116.08 -21.91 85.28
N ARG A 161 -115.87 -21.42 86.52
CA ARG A 161 -114.71 -20.57 86.87
C ARG A 161 -113.76 -21.22 87.86
N LEU A 162 -114.18 -21.49 89.11
CA LEU A 162 -113.27 -21.90 90.18
C LEU A 162 -112.62 -23.29 89.95
N ASP A 163 -113.41 -24.35 89.79
CA ASP A 163 -112.88 -25.73 89.68
C ASP A 163 -111.89 -25.92 88.50
N PRO A 164 -112.15 -25.37 87.28
CA PRO A 164 -111.20 -25.44 86.17
C PRO A 164 -109.88 -24.72 86.44
N LEU A 165 -109.93 -23.55 87.11
CA LEU A 165 -108.73 -22.78 87.46
C LEU A 165 -107.87 -23.52 88.50
N ILE A 166 -108.50 -24.17 89.48
CA ILE A 166 -107.79 -24.97 90.48
C ILE A 166 -107.08 -26.16 89.83
N HIS A 167 -107.80 -26.95 89.03
CA HIS A 167 -107.21 -28.10 88.35
C HIS A 167 -106.08 -27.68 87.39
N LYS A 168 -106.25 -26.56 86.68
CA LYS A 168 -105.24 -26.02 85.77
C LYS A 168 -103.93 -25.70 86.51
N ILE A 169 -104.02 -25.06 87.68
CA ILE A 169 -102.84 -24.70 88.47
C ILE A 169 -102.14 -25.96 89.03
N ASP A 170 -102.88 -26.93 89.56
CA ASP A 170 -102.31 -28.19 90.09
C ASP A 170 -101.57 -28.99 89.00
N GLU A 171 -102.15 -29.09 87.81
CA GLU A 171 -101.55 -29.79 86.68
C GLU A 171 -100.29 -29.06 86.16
N GLU A 172 -100.31 -27.72 86.12
CA GLU A 172 -99.14 -26.90 85.78
C GLU A 172 -97.98 -27.09 86.76
N ILE A 173 -98.26 -27.16 88.07
CA ILE A 173 -97.24 -27.39 89.12
C ILE A 173 -96.61 -28.79 88.96
N ALA A 174 -97.43 -29.83 88.78
CA ALA A 174 -96.95 -31.20 88.61
C ALA A 174 -96.12 -31.35 87.32
N GLN A 175 -96.55 -30.72 86.22
CA GLN A 175 -95.88 -30.76 84.93
C GLN A 175 -94.54 -30.01 84.95
N LYS A 176 -94.46 -28.86 85.63
CA LYS A 176 -93.22 -28.07 85.79
C LYS A 176 -92.16 -28.83 86.59
N SER A 177 -92.54 -29.49 87.70
CA SER A 177 -91.61 -30.28 88.53
C SER A 177 -91.02 -31.49 87.78
N LYS A 178 -91.86 -32.22 87.02
CA LYS A 178 -91.40 -33.39 86.23
C LYS A 178 -90.50 -33.01 85.05
N ARG A 179 -90.75 -31.83 84.44
CA ARG A 179 -89.87 -31.26 83.41
C ARG A 179 -88.51 -30.86 83.97
N ALA A 180 -88.44 -30.34 85.18
CA ALA A 180 -87.17 -29.94 85.78
C ALA A 180 -86.28 -31.15 86.10
N GLU A 181 -86.86 -32.23 86.62
CA GLU A 181 -86.13 -33.47 86.93
C GLU A 181 -85.54 -34.14 85.67
N THR A 182 -86.34 -34.22 84.59
CA THR A 182 -85.88 -34.74 83.29
C THR A 182 -84.79 -33.88 82.65
N VAL A 183 -84.87 -32.55 82.79
CA VAL A 183 -83.86 -31.62 82.27
C VAL A 183 -82.52 -31.77 83.02
N ILE A 184 -82.54 -31.97 84.33
CA ILE A 184 -81.30 -32.16 85.13
C ILE A 184 -80.58 -33.45 84.71
N GLU A 185 -81.30 -34.56 84.61
CA GLU A 185 -80.72 -35.87 84.26
C GLU A 185 -80.17 -35.88 82.83
N GLU A 186 -80.92 -35.31 81.86
CA GLU A 186 -80.44 -35.18 80.48
C GLU A 186 -79.19 -34.28 80.38
N THR A 187 -79.15 -33.16 81.11
CA THR A 187 -78.03 -32.22 81.06
C THR A 187 -76.76 -32.86 81.63
N TYR A 188 -76.88 -33.62 82.71
CA TYR A 188 -75.77 -34.32 83.34
C TYR A 188 -75.19 -35.44 82.45
N GLN A 189 -76.05 -36.29 81.87
CA GLN A 189 -75.61 -37.37 80.97
C GLN A 189 -74.97 -36.82 79.69
N ARG A 190 -75.54 -35.75 79.11
CA ARG A 190 -74.96 -35.07 77.94
C ARG A 190 -73.61 -34.43 78.29
N ALA A 191 -73.49 -33.74 79.43
CA ALA A 191 -72.23 -33.14 79.86
C ALA A 191 -71.11 -34.19 80.01
N ARG A 192 -71.42 -35.35 80.59
CA ARG A 192 -70.47 -36.45 80.77
C ARG A 192 -70.03 -37.07 79.44
N LEU A 193 -70.96 -37.35 78.53
CA LEU A 193 -70.65 -37.92 77.21
C LEU A 193 -69.79 -36.97 76.37
N TRP A 194 -70.17 -35.69 76.29
CA TRP A 194 -69.43 -34.69 75.50
C TRP A 194 -68.04 -34.42 76.06
N THR A 195 -67.88 -34.36 77.38
CA THR A 195 -66.55 -34.17 78.00
C THR A 195 -65.61 -35.34 77.67
N GLY A 196 -66.11 -36.58 77.68
CA GLY A 196 -65.35 -37.76 77.27
C GLY A 196 -64.94 -37.73 75.79
N ILE A 197 -65.85 -37.35 74.89
CA ILE A 197 -65.57 -37.21 73.45
C ILE A 197 -64.50 -36.14 73.21
N PHE A 198 -64.60 -34.98 73.86
CA PHE A 198 -63.66 -33.87 73.69
C PHE A 198 -62.23 -34.21 74.12
N VAL A 199 -62.05 -34.98 75.20
CA VAL A 199 -60.72 -35.46 75.65
C VAL A 199 -60.09 -36.40 74.62
N VAL A 200 -60.85 -37.35 74.08
CA VAL A 200 -60.36 -38.30 73.07
C VAL A 200 -60.03 -37.57 71.76
N CYS A 201 -60.88 -36.64 71.32
CA CYS A 201 -60.60 -35.82 70.13
C CYS A 201 -59.36 -34.93 70.29
N ALA A 202 -59.13 -34.35 71.47
CA ALA A 202 -57.94 -33.53 71.73
C ALA A 202 -56.63 -34.35 71.60
N VAL A 203 -56.62 -35.60 72.06
CA VAL A 203 -55.45 -36.51 71.95
C VAL A 203 -55.21 -36.95 70.50
N LEU A 204 -56.27 -37.28 69.75
CA LEU A 204 -56.17 -37.69 68.34
C LEU A 204 -55.72 -36.54 67.42
N VAL A 205 -56.26 -35.33 67.61
CA VAL A 205 -55.89 -34.16 66.81
C VAL A 205 -54.45 -33.73 67.08
N SER A 206 -54.01 -33.79 68.35
CA SER A 206 -52.61 -33.49 68.73
C SER A 206 -51.62 -34.48 68.08
N SER A 207 -51.98 -35.76 68.01
CA SER A 207 -51.16 -36.81 67.39
C SER A 207 -51.10 -36.69 65.86
N LEU A 208 -52.20 -36.29 65.21
CA LEU A 208 -52.30 -36.07 63.77
C LEU A 208 -51.47 -34.86 63.29
N PHE A 209 -51.47 -33.76 64.05
CA PHE A 209 -50.63 -32.58 63.74
C PHE A 209 -49.14 -32.89 63.88
N GLY A 210 -48.74 -33.70 64.87
CA GLY A 210 -47.35 -34.17 65.01
C GLY A 210 -46.88 -34.99 63.80
N TRP A 211 -47.73 -35.89 63.30
CA TRP A 211 -47.41 -36.71 62.11
C TRP A 211 -47.34 -35.88 60.81
N LEU A 212 -48.24 -34.90 60.62
CA LEU A 212 -48.27 -34.03 59.43
C LEU A 212 -47.04 -33.11 59.33
N ILE A 213 -46.58 -32.54 60.45
CA ILE A 213 -45.38 -31.68 60.49
C ILE A 213 -44.11 -32.49 60.22
N SER A 214 -44.00 -33.70 60.78
CA SER A 214 -42.86 -34.61 60.56
C SER A 214 -42.73 -35.06 59.10
N ARG A 215 -43.84 -35.47 58.47
CA ARG A 215 -43.86 -35.93 57.05
C ARG A 215 -43.49 -34.83 56.05
N TYR A 216 -43.77 -33.56 56.36
CA TYR A 216 -43.40 -32.41 55.53
C TYR A 216 -41.89 -32.11 55.58
N LEU A 217 -41.30 -32.07 56.78
CA LEU A 217 -39.86 -31.80 56.95
C LEU A 217 -38.98 -32.86 56.27
N THR A 218 -39.31 -34.14 56.38
CA THR A 218 -38.49 -35.22 55.77
C THR A 218 -38.57 -35.26 54.25
N GLY A 219 -39.65 -34.73 53.65
CA GLY A 219 -39.84 -34.69 52.19
C GLY A 219 -39.00 -33.63 51.49
N VAL A 220 -38.93 -32.42 52.07
CA VAL A 220 -38.18 -31.29 51.51
C VAL A 220 -36.67 -31.52 51.56
N VAL A 221 -36.17 -32.07 52.68
CA VAL A 221 -34.74 -32.41 52.84
C VAL A 221 -34.28 -33.47 51.82
N ARG A 222 -35.15 -34.43 51.47
CA ARG A 222 -34.82 -35.49 50.49
C ARG A 222 -34.75 -34.98 49.05
N GLN A 223 -35.50 -33.93 48.69
CA GLN A 223 -35.39 -33.27 47.39
C GLN A 223 -34.11 -32.43 47.29
N MET A 224 -33.73 -31.72 48.35
CA MET A 224 -32.48 -30.95 48.37
C MET A 224 -31.24 -31.85 48.25
N MET A 225 -31.22 -33.00 48.93
CA MET A 225 -30.12 -33.98 48.81
C MET A 225 -29.93 -34.52 47.38
N ARG A 226 -31.02 -34.78 46.64
CA ARG A 226 -30.93 -35.22 45.23
C ARG A 226 -30.46 -34.09 44.30
N GLY A 227 -30.90 -32.86 44.56
CA GLY A 227 -30.44 -31.68 43.81
C GLY A 227 -28.94 -31.44 43.98
N MET A 228 -28.41 -31.57 45.21
CA MET A 228 -26.98 -31.42 45.48
C MET A 228 -26.13 -32.54 44.84
N GLU A 229 -26.62 -33.78 44.80
CA GLU A 229 -25.89 -34.88 44.16
C GLU A 229 -25.88 -34.76 42.63
N ASN A 230 -26.98 -34.32 42.01
CA ASN A 230 -27.02 -34.05 40.56
C ASN A 230 -26.11 -32.87 40.16
N LEU A 231 -26.05 -31.81 40.98
CA LEU A 231 -25.13 -30.69 40.75
C LEU A 231 -23.66 -31.13 40.83
N ARG A 232 -23.33 -32.03 41.77
CA ARG A 232 -21.98 -32.59 41.98
C ARG A 232 -21.55 -33.54 40.86
N THR A 233 -22.44 -34.42 40.41
CA THR A 233 -22.13 -35.49 39.45
C THR A 233 -22.42 -35.14 37.99
N GLY A 234 -23.20 -34.10 37.74
CA GLY A 234 -23.52 -33.58 36.40
C GLY A 234 -22.72 -32.32 36.08
N ASP A 235 -23.28 -31.16 36.40
CA ASP A 235 -22.81 -29.87 35.89
C ASP A 235 -21.35 -29.54 36.32
N LEU A 236 -20.97 -29.79 37.57
CA LEU A 236 -19.59 -29.57 38.06
C LEU A 236 -18.58 -30.57 37.47
N ALA A 237 -18.98 -31.83 37.31
CA ALA A 237 -18.12 -32.85 36.71
C ALA A 237 -17.88 -32.60 35.22
N SER A 238 -18.92 -32.16 34.50
CA SER A 238 -18.80 -31.77 33.08
C SER A 238 -17.91 -30.54 32.89
N LEU A 239 -18.05 -29.52 33.74
CA LEU A 239 -17.16 -28.35 33.73
C LEU A 239 -15.70 -28.74 33.99
N GLN A 240 -15.44 -29.61 34.98
CA GLN A 240 -14.09 -30.10 35.26
C GLN A 240 -13.49 -30.87 34.08
N GLN A 241 -14.28 -31.69 33.40
CA GLN A 241 -13.84 -32.45 32.24
C GLN A 241 -13.51 -31.54 31.04
N ALA A 242 -14.31 -30.48 30.82
CA ALA A 242 -14.04 -29.47 29.79
C ALA A 242 -12.76 -28.66 30.08
N MET A 243 -12.51 -28.31 31.35
CA MET A 243 -11.27 -27.66 31.77
C MET A 243 -10.02 -28.54 31.56
N GLN A 244 -10.09 -29.83 31.88
CA GLN A 244 -9.00 -30.78 31.62
C GLN A 244 -8.76 -31.02 30.13
N ALA A 245 -9.82 -31.02 29.32
CA ALA A 245 -9.68 -31.11 27.87
C ALA A 245 -8.97 -29.88 27.31
N MET A 246 -9.32 -28.66 27.77
CA MET A 246 -8.66 -27.42 27.38
C MET A 246 -7.16 -27.40 27.77
N GLU A 247 -6.80 -27.92 28.95
CA GLU A 247 -5.40 -28.08 29.38
C GLU A 247 -4.60 -28.99 28.44
N GLN A 248 -5.24 -30.03 27.90
CA GLN A 248 -4.63 -30.97 26.94
C GLN A 248 -4.69 -30.46 25.49
N GLY A 249 -5.01 -29.18 25.28
CA GLY A 249 -5.09 -28.56 23.96
C GLY A 249 -6.37 -28.90 23.19
N ASN A 250 -7.36 -29.55 23.82
CA ASN A 250 -8.64 -29.88 23.20
C ASN A 250 -9.71 -28.83 23.51
N LEU A 251 -9.90 -27.89 22.58
CA LEU A 251 -10.87 -26.80 22.69
C LEU A 251 -12.27 -27.17 22.15
N THR A 252 -12.61 -28.46 22.11
CA THR A 252 -13.89 -28.94 21.56
C THR A 252 -14.79 -29.59 22.60
N ALA A 253 -14.35 -29.66 23.86
CA ALA A 253 -15.14 -30.26 24.92
C ALA A 253 -16.33 -29.37 25.28
N GLU A 254 -17.54 -29.93 25.24
CA GLU A 254 -18.78 -29.22 25.61
C GLU A 254 -19.02 -29.28 27.12
N VAL A 255 -19.41 -28.14 27.69
CA VAL A 255 -19.93 -28.05 29.06
C VAL A 255 -21.43 -28.34 29.01
N VAL A 256 -21.85 -29.46 29.62
CA VAL A 256 -23.23 -29.94 29.62
C VAL A 256 -23.90 -29.59 30.94
N THR A 257 -24.91 -28.71 30.89
CA THR A 257 -25.70 -28.29 32.06
C THR A 257 -27.09 -28.94 32.01
N GLN A 258 -27.41 -29.83 32.95
CA GLN A 258 -28.66 -30.60 32.96
C GLN A 258 -29.45 -30.55 34.27
N THR A 259 -28.88 -30.00 35.36
CA THR A 259 -29.55 -30.02 36.67
C THR A 259 -30.78 -29.09 36.67
N PRO A 260 -32.00 -29.61 36.92
CA PRO A 260 -33.20 -28.78 36.95
C PRO A 260 -33.33 -28.01 38.28
N PRO A 261 -33.93 -26.80 38.26
CA PRO A 261 -34.10 -25.99 39.47
C PRO A 261 -35.09 -26.65 40.45
N LEU A 262 -34.87 -26.43 41.75
CA LEU A 262 -35.80 -26.86 42.79
C LEU A 262 -37.06 -25.99 42.76
N ASN A 263 -38.21 -26.60 42.43
CA ASN A 263 -39.50 -25.91 42.38
C ASN A 263 -40.21 -25.92 43.75
N LEU A 264 -39.64 -25.19 44.71
CA LEU A 264 -40.19 -25.03 46.07
C LEU A 264 -40.65 -23.58 46.29
N SER A 265 -41.95 -23.33 46.08
CA SER A 265 -42.58 -22.00 46.21
C SER A 265 -43.14 -21.73 47.61
N THR A 266 -42.33 -21.95 48.65
CA THR A 266 -42.70 -21.67 50.04
C THR A 266 -42.05 -20.36 50.54
N ARG A 267 -42.72 -19.65 51.45
CA ARG A 267 -42.19 -18.43 52.11
C ARG A 267 -41.42 -18.70 53.40
N ASP A 268 -41.16 -19.98 53.69
CA ASP A 268 -40.44 -20.45 54.88
C ASP A 268 -38.92 -20.57 54.64
N GLU A 269 -38.20 -21.02 55.66
CA GLU A 269 -36.74 -21.19 55.65
C GLU A 269 -36.29 -22.16 54.54
N PHE A 270 -37.10 -23.16 54.20
CA PHE A 270 -36.83 -24.08 53.10
C PHE A 270 -37.04 -23.45 51.73
N GLY A 271 -38.00 -22.53 51.59
CA GLY A 271 -38.14 -21.71 50.39
C GLY A 271 -36.97 -20.74 50.20
N THR A 272 -36.40 -20.21 51.29
CA THR A 272 -35.13 -19.45 51.25
C THR A 272 -33.97 -20.33 50.83
N LEU A 273 -33.82 -21.52 51.40
CA LEU A 273 -32.80 -22.51 51.01
C LEU A 273 -32.93 -22.95 49.54
N ALA A 274 -34.15 -23.14 49.02
CA ALA A 274 -34.39 -23.45 47.61
C ALA A 274 -34.01 -22.29 46.68
N ARG A 275 -34.30 -21.03 47.07
CA ARG A 275 -33.84 -19.84 46.33
C ARG A 275 -32.31 -19.72 46.34
N THR A 276 -31.65 -19.98 47.47
CA THR A 276 -30.19 -19.95 47.56
C THR A 276 -29.54 -21.07 46.72
N TYR A 277 -30.12 -22.28 46.72
CA TYR A 277 -29.64 -23.37 45.86
C TYR A 277 -29.82 -23.04 44.36
N ASN A 278 -30.98 -22.52 43.96
CA ASN A 278 -31.21 -22.13 42.56
C ASN A 278 -30.27 -20.99 42.14
N ALA A 279 -29.99 -20.01 43.01
CA ALA A 279 -29.00 -18.96 42.73
C ALA A 279 -27.57 -19.51 42.58
N MET A 280 -27.20 -20.54 43.34
CA MET A 280 -25.92 -21.24 43.18
C MET A 280 -25.86 -22.04 41.87
N LEU A 281 -26.98 -22.68 41.48
CA LEU A 281 -27.12 -23.37 40.20
C LEU A 281 -26.98 -22.40 39.02
N ASP A 282 -27.67 -21.26 39.09
CA ASP A 282 -27.55 -20.19 38.09
C ASP A 282 -26.09 -19.70 37.97
N GLY A 283 -25.39 -19.53 39.09
CA GLY A 283 -23.96 -19.16 39.10
C GLY A 283 -23.04 -20.21 38.46
N ILE A 284 -23.33 -21.51 38.61
CA ILE A 284 -22.55 -22.58 37.96
C ILE A 284 -22.85 -22.64 36.46
N HIS A 285 -24.10 -22.43 36.04
CA HIS A 285 -24.46 -22.33 34.61
C HIS A 285 -23.81 -21.10 33.97
N GLU A 286 -23.76 -19.96 34.67
CA GLU A 286 -23.09 -18.75 34.21
C GLU A 286 -21.57 -18.94 34.06
N ILE A 287 -20.93 -19.68 34.98
CA ILE A 287 -19.51 -20.07 34.86
C ILE A 287 -19.32 -20.99 33.64
N GLY A 288 -20.20 -21.96 33.41
CA GLY A 288 -20.15 -22.84 32.24
C GLY A 288 -20.27 -22.08 30.92
N HIS A 289 -21.19 -21.12 30.83
CA HIS A 289 -21.32 -20.24 29.67
C HIS A 289 -20.12 -19.31 29.48
N ALA A 290 -19.58 -18.73 30.55
CA ALA A 290 -18.40 -17.89 30.49
C ALA A 290 -17.16 -18.69 30.04
N PHE A 291 -17.02 -19.93 30.51
CA PHE A 291 -15.95 -20.84 30.10
C PHE A 291 -16.07 -21.21 28.62
N ALA A 292 -17.26 -21.58 28.14
CA ALA A 292 -17.50 -21.87 26.72
C ALA A 292 -17.19 -20.66 25.82
N LYS A 293 -17.53 -19.44 26.25
CA LYS A 293 -17.19 -18.20 25.54
C LYS A 293 -15.69 -17.91 25.54
N ALA A 294 -14.99 -18.19 26.64
CA ALA A 294 -13.53 -18.08 26.71
C ALA A 294 -12.84 -19.09 25.77
N GLN A 295 -13.35 -20.32 25.69
CA GLN A 295 -12.89 -21.37 24.77
C GLN A 295 -13.08 -20.97 23.31
N GLU A 296 -14.22 -20.39 22.96
CA GLU A 296 -14.48 -19.85 21.61
C GLU A 296 -13.54 -18.69 21.26
N SER A 297 -13.34 -17.75 22.19
CA SER A 297 -12.40 -16.63 22.00
C SER A 297 -10.96 -17.11 21.80
N MET A 298 -10.53 -18.12 22.58
CA MET A 298 -9.20 -18.72 22.46
C MET A 298 -9.03 -19.41 21.10
N ARG A 299 -10.05 -20.13 20.64
CA ARG A 299 -10.05 -20.77 19.31
C ARG A 299 -9.86 -19.74 18.20
N ASN A 300 -10.60 -18.63 18.25
CA ASN A 300 -10.51 -17.57 17.24
C ASN A 300 -9.14 -16.87 17.26
N ALA A 301 -8.56 -16.66 18.45
CA ALA A 301 -7.21 -16.10 18.59
C ALA A 301 -6.14 -17.04 18.00
N LEU A 302 -6.24 -18.35 18.21
CA LEU A 302 -5.33 -19.34 17.62
C LEU A 302 -5.44 -19.39 16.09
N ILE A 303 -6.65 -19.26 15.53
CA ILE A 303 -6.86 -19.17 14.08
C ILE A 303 -6.22 -17.89 13.50
N GLN A 304 -6.43 -16.73 14.14
CA GLN A 304 -5.81 -15.48 13.73
C GLN A 304 -4.27 -15.54 13.81
N ALA A 305 -3.72 -16.13 14.88
CA ALA A 305 -2.29 -16.32 15.02
C ALA A 305 -1.70 -17.23 13.93
N ALA A 306 -2.43 -18.29 13.54
CA ALA A 306 -2.00 -19.18 12.46
C ALA A 306 -2.01 -18.48 11.09
N GLN A 307 -3.01 -17.62 10.84
CA GLN A 307 -3.12 -16.83 9.62
C GLN A 307 -2.00 -15.78 9.54
N ALA A 308 -1.76 -15.04 10.63
CA ALA A 308 -0.66 -14.07 10.71
C ALA A 308 0.71 -14.72 10.50
N ALA A 309 0.94 -15.91 11.08
CA ALA A 309 2.16 -16.68 10.82
C ALA A 309 2.31 -17.07 9.34
N GLY A 310 1.20 -17.41 8.67
CA GLY A 310 1.19 -17.66 7.22
C GLY A 310 1.54 -16.43 6.39
N GLU A 311 1.00 -15.27 6.74
CA GLU A 311 1.30 -13.99 6.09
C GLU A 311 2.78 -13.59 6.27
N VAL A 312 3.33 -13.74 7.48
CA VAL A 312 4.76 -13.48 7.75
C VAL A 312 5.66 -14.40 6.93
N SER A 313 5.32 -15.69 6.81
CA SER A 313 6.08 -16.64 5.98
C SER A 313 6.04 -16.27 4.49
N GLY A 314 4.87 -15.88 3.97
CA GLY A 314 4.72 -15.40 2.59
C GLY A 314 5.52 -14.13 2.31
N ALA A 315 5.38 -13.12 3.17
CA ALA A 315 6.12 -11.86 3.07
C ALA A 315 7.64 -12.07 3.17
N SER A 316 8.10 -13.00 4.03
CA SER A 316 9.52 -13.36 4.13
C SER A 316 10.05 -14.00 2.85
N GLY A 317 9.23 -14.80 2.16
CA GLY A 317 9.58 -15.37 0.85
C GLY A 317 9.69 -14.32 -0.26
N GLU A 318 8.76 -13.36 -0.32
CA GLU A 318 8.83 -12.24 -1.25
C GLU A 318 10.03 -11.32 -0.98
N LEU A 319 10.34 -11.08 0.29
CA LEU A 319 11.50 -10.30 0.71
C LEU A 319 12.80 -10.98 0.28
N ALA A 320 12.93 -12.30 0.46
CA ALA A 320 14.09 -13.05 -0.01
C ALA A 320 14.28 -12.94 -1.54
N GLY A 321 13.20 -13.05 -2.31
CA GLY A 321 13.24 -12.88 -3.77
C GLY A 321 13.64 -11.47 -4.21
N SER A 322 13.10 -10.43 -3.55
CA SER A 322 13.51 -9.03 -3.81
C SER A 322 14.98 -8.79 -3.47
N THR A 323 15.47 -9.41 -2.39
CA THR A 323 16.86 -9.27 -1.94
C THR A 323 17.83 -9.93 -2.90
N GLU A 324 17.48 -11.10 -3.45
CA GLU A 324 18.26 -11.77 -4.49
C GLU A 324 18.35 -10.91 -5.77
N GLN A 325 17.23 -10.34 -6.21
CA GLN A 325 17.19 -9.43 -7.36
C GLN A 325 18.01 -8.15 -7.10
N SER A 326 17.92 -7.58 -5.89
CA SER A 326 18.70 -6.42 -5.46
C SER A 326 20.21 -6.71 -5.44
N GLY A 327 20.61 -7.92 -5.03
CA GLY A 327 22.01 -8.36 -5.05
C GLY A 327 22.57 -8.49 -6.47
N GLN A 328 21.78 -9.03 -7.39
CA GLN A 328 22.15 -9.08 -8.82
C GLN A 328 22.32 -7.68 -9.40
N ALA A 329 21.37 -6.77 -9.16
CA ALA A 329 21.45 -5.39 -9.60
C ALA A 329 22.67 -4.66 -9.01
N SER A 330 22.98 -4.87 -7.73
CA SER A 330 24.17 -4.29 -7.09
C SER A 330 25.46 -4.78 -7.74
N THR A 331 25.54 -6.07 -8.09
CA THR A 331 26.70 -6.64 -8.80
C THR A 331 26.85 -6.04 -10.20
N GLU A 332 25.75 -5.85 -10.94
CA GLU A 332 25.77 -5.18 -12.24
C GLU A 332 26.22 -3.72 -12.12
N ILE A 333 25.76 -2.99 -11.09
CA ILE A 333 26.20 -1.62 -10.81
C ILE A 333 27.71 -1.60 -10.53
N ALA A 334 28.22 -2.46 -9.65
CA ALA A 334 29.65 -2.51 -9.35
C ALA A 334 30.49 -2.75 -10.63
N ARG A 335 30.07 -3.71 -11.46
CA ARG A 335 30.75 -4.01 -12.73
C ARG A 335 30.67 -2.84 -13.72
N GLY A 336 29.51 -2.17 -13.77
CA GLY A 336 29.29 -0.98 -14.59
C GLY A 336 30.19 0.18 -14.16
N SER A 337 30.24 0.46 -12.86
CA SER A 337 31.10 1.49 -12.25
C SER A 337 32.57 1.26 -12.55
N GLU A 338 33.06 0.02 -12.42
CA GLU A 338 34.46 -0.28 -12.74
C GLU A 338 34.77 -0.07 -14.24
N GLN A 339 33.84 -0.48 -15.12
CA GLN A 339 33.97 -0.21 -16.55
C GLN A 339 33.96 1.29 -16.86
N LEU A 340 33.08 2.07 -16.20
CA LEU A 340 33.05 3.53 -16.35
C LEU A 340 34.35 4.18 -15.85
N ALA A 341 34.91 3.73 -14.73
CA ALA A 341 36.18 4.23 -14.22
C ALA A 341 37.35 3.98 -15.20
N GLN A 342 37.38 2.80 -15.82
CA GLN A 342 38.34 2.49 -16.88
C GLN A 342 38.15 3.39 -18.11
N GLN A 343 36.90 3.61 -18.53
CA GLN A 343 36.59 4.51 -19.64
C GLN A 343 36.96 5.96 -19.34
N ALA A 344 36.71 6.43 -18.11
CA ALA A 344 37.11 7.77 -17.67
C ALA A 344 38.64 7.93 -17.71
N THR A 345 39.40 6.91 -17.28
CA THR A 345 40.87 6.92 -17.36
C THR A 345 41.36 6.98 -18.81
N ALA A 346 40.77 6.17 -19.70
CA ALA A 346 41.11 6.21 -21.13
C ALA A 346 40.75 7.56 -21.78
N ALA A 347 39.61 8.14 -21.40
CA ALA A 347 39.19 9.46 -21.85
C ALA A 347 40.14 10.56 -21.36
N ALA A 348 40.63 10.48 -20.11
CA ALA A 348 41.62 11.42 -19.58
C ALA A 348 42.94 11.38 -20.39
N GLN A 349 43.41 10.17 -20.74
CA GLN A 349 44.58 10.01 -21.62
C GLN A 349 44.32 10.56 -23.03
N ALA A 350 43.12 10.39 -23.57
CA ALA A 350 42.74 10.98 -24.85
C ALA A 350 42.74 12.52 -24.79
N MET A 351 42.33 13.12 -23.67
CA MET A 351 42.39 14.57 -23.46
C MET A 351 43.80 15.10 -23.36
N ASP A 352 44.73 14.38 -22.71
CA ASP A 352 46.15 14.77 -22.71
C ASP A 352 46.73 14.78 -24.14
N ASN A 353 46.41 13.76 -24.93
CA ASN A 353 46.80 13.73 -26.34
C ASN A 353 46.16 14.87 -27.16
N LEU A 354 44.91 15.23 -26.85
CA LEU A 354 44.21 16.34 -27.49
C LEU A 354 44.86 17.69 -27.15
N ASP A 355 45.24 17.93 -25.89
CA ASP A 355 45.96 19.15 -25.48
C ASP A 355 47.28 19.31 -26.25
N ARG A 356 48.06 18.22 -26.36
CA ARG A 356 49.28 18.24 -27.18
C ARG A 356 49.00 18.55 -28.64
N ALA A 357 47.96 17.95 -29.22
CA ALA A 357 47.58 18.20 -30.61
C ALA A 357 47.18 19.67 -30.83
N ILE A 358 46.43 20.27 -29.90
CA ILE A 358 46.06 21.68 -29.91
C ILE A 358 47.31 22.57 -29.90
N ARG A 359 48.28 22.28 -29.02
CA ARG A 359 49.56 23.01 -28.99
C ARG A 359 50.33 22.90 -30.29
N THR A 360 50.34 21.72 -30.92
CA THR A 360 50.97 21.52 -32.23
C THR A 360 50.29 22.36 -33.31
N VAL A 361 48.96 22.47 -33.31
CA VAL A 361 48.23 23.34 -34.26
C VAL A 361 48.57 24.82 -34.02
N GLN A 362 48.65 25.28 -32.77
CA GLN A 362 49.06 26.66 -32.47
C GLN A 362 50.48 26.96 -32.96
N GLN A 363 51.44 26.08 -32.66
CA GLN A 363 52.82 26.22 -33.13
C GLN A 363 52.91 26.19 -34.66
N GLY A 364 52.18 25.29 -35.31
CA GLY A 364 52.10 25.20 -36.76
C GLY A 364 51.51 26.46 -37.39
N SER A 365 50.50 27.05 -36.76
CA SER A 365 49.87 28.29 -37.22
C SER A 365 50.83 29.48 -37.14
N GLU A 366 51.59 29.61 -36.04
CA GLU A 366 52.60 30.68 -35.94
C GLU A 366 53.73 30.49 -36.95
N ALA A 367 54.24 29.27 -37.09
CA ALA A 367 55.26 28.95 -38.10
C ALA A 367 54.77 29.23 -39.53
N GLN A 368 53.49 28.94 -39.83
CA GLN A 368 52.87 29.25 -41.12
C GLN A 368 52.78 30.77 -41.33
N ARG A 369 52.48 31.54 -40.28
CA ARG A 369 52.43 32.99 -40.32
C ARG A 369 53.81 33.60 -40.60
N GLU A 370 54.84 33.13 -39.91
CA GLU A 370 56.24 33.55 -40.15
C GLU A 370 56.70 33.20 -41.58
N ALA A 371 56.43 31.97 -42.04
CA ALA A 371 56.78 31.54 -43.39
C ALA A 371 56.05 32.38 -44.47
N ALA A 372 54.78 32.71 -44.24
CA ALA A 372 54.02 33.57 -45.13
C ALA A 372 54.57 35.00 -45.18
N GLN A 373 54.96 35.58 -44.04
CA GLN A 373 55.62 36.90 -43.99
C GLN A 373 56.96 36.91 -44.72
N GLN A 374 57.77 35.85 -44.59
CA GLN A 374 59.01 35.71 -45.35
C GLN A 374 58.75 35.59 -46.85
N ALA A 375 57.73 34.84 -47.25
CA ALA A 375 57.32 34.73 -48.65
C ALA A 375 56.82 36.07 -49.21
N GLU A 376 56.06 36.84 -48.44
CA GLU A 376 55.60 38.20 -48.82
C GLU A 376 56.80 39.11 -49.12
N GLU A 377 57.79 39.14 -48.23
CA GLU A 377 59.00 39.94 -48.42
C GLU A 377 59.81 39.48 -49.64
N GLY A 378 59.99 38.17 -49.80
CA GLY A 378 60.66 37.59 -50.98
C GLY A 378 59.95 37.95 -52.30
N MET A 379 58.62 37.95 -52.31
CA MET A 379 57.83 38.34 -53.48
C MET A 379 57.88 39.85 -53.75
N ARG A 380 57.92 40.70 -52.71
CA ARG A 380 58.17 42.14 -52.89
C ARG A 380 59.53 42.42 -53.51
N GLN A 381 60.56 41.65 -53.14
CA GLN A 381 61.89 41.77 -53.75
C GLN A 381 61.87 41.28 -55.20
N ALA A 382 61.18 40.17 -55.49
CA ALA A 382 60.99 39.68 -56.85
C ALA A 382 60.27 40.70 -57.73
N ALA A 383 59.23 41.37 -57.22
CA ALA A 383 58.53 42.44 -57.95
C ALA A 383 59.47 43.57 -58.38
N LYS A 384 60.34 44.04 -57.46
CA LYS A 384 61.36 45.06 -57.75
C LYS A 384 62.35 44.59 -58.81
N ALA A 385 62.82 43.36 -58.71
CA ALA A 385 63.75 42.78 -59.68
C ALA A 385 63.13 42.67 -61.08
N VAL A 386 61.85 42.29 -61.18
CA VAL A 386 61.10 42.25 -62.45
C VAL A 386 60.98 43.65 -63.06
N GLU A 387 60.70 44.67 -62.25
CA GLU A 387 60.64 46.06 -62.71
C GLU A 387 62.01 46.54 -63.25
N GLU A 388 63.10 46.19 -62.58
CA GLU A 388 64.47 46.49 -63.03
C GLU A 388 64.83 45.78 -64.35
N VAL A 389 64.41 44.52 -64.51
CA VAL A 389 64.57 43.77 -65.77
C VAL A 389 63.80 44.44 -66.91
N ALA A 390 62.54 44.82 -66.68
CA ALA A 390 61.72 45.50 -67.67
C ALA A 390 62.35 46.85 -68.09
N ARG A 391 62.85 47.63 -67.13
CA ARG A 391 63.55 48.89 -67.39
C ARG A 391 64.84 48.69 -68.17
N SER A 392 65.63 47.66 -67.83
CA SER A 392 66.87 47.31 -68.52
C SER A 392 66.60 46.88 -69.97
N ALA A 393 65.55 46.10 -70.19
CA ALA A 393 65.09 45.70 -71.51
C ALA A 393 64.72 46.92 -72.37
N GLN A 394 63.95 47.88 -71.83
CA GLN A 394 63.62 49.13 -72.53
C GLN A 394 64.88 49.93 -72.91
N GLN A 395 65.87 50.03 -72.02
CA GLN A 395 67.13 50.72 -72.30
C GLN A 395 67.95 49.99 -73.39
N MET A 396 67.94 48.65 -73.39
CA MET A 396 68.56 47.85 -74.45
C MET A 396 67.90 48.07 -75.81
N ALA A 397 66.56 48.10 -75.88
CA ALA A 397 65.84 48.42 -77.12
C ALA A 397 66.23 49.80 -77.65
N ALA A 398 66.27 50.83 -76.79
CA ALA A 398 66.68 52.17 -77.19
C ALA A 398 68.13 52.20 -77.72
N SER A 399 69.05 51.48 -77.06
CA SER A 399 70.45 51.38 -77.47
C SER A 399 70.61 50.66 -78.81
N ALA A 400 69.85 49.58 -79.03
CA ALA A 400 69.83 48.84 -80.29
C ALA A 400 69.27 49.69 -81.44
N GLN A 401 68.19 50.43 -81.21
CA GLN A 401 67.64 51.38 -82.18
C GLN A 401 68.65 52.48 -82.54
N GLN A 402 69.34 53.04 -81.54
CA GLN A 402 70.38 54.04 -81.76
C GLN A 402 71.57 53.46 -82.55
N ALA A 403 72.04 52.26 -82.21
CA ALA A 403 73.12 51.58 -82.93
C ALA A 403 72.75 51.32 -84.40
N SER A 404 71.52 50.88 -84.65
CA SER A 404 70.98 50.68 -86.00
C SER A 404 70.96 52.00 -86.79
N ALA A 405 70.47 53.10 -86.18
CA ALA A 405 70.42 54.41 -86.83
C ALA A 405 71.82 54.95 -87.17
N ILE A 406 72.78 54.82 -86.26
CA ILE A 406 74.18 55.22 -86.50
C ILE A 406 74.81 54.37 -87.61
N ALA A 407 74.56 53.06 -87.62
CA ALA A 407 75.08 52.17 -88.65
C ALA A 407 74.45 52.47 -90.04
N GLN A 408 73.16 52.78 -90.10
CA GLN A 408 72.49 53.25 -91.32
C GLN A 408 73.09 54.56 -91.83
N GLN A 409 73.29 55.55 -90.95
CA GLN A 409 73.94 56.81 -91.30
C GLN A 409 75.38 56.58 -91.81
N GLY A 410 76.15 55.73 -91.13
CA GLY A 410 77.48 55.34 -91.58
C GLY A 410 77.46 54.65 -92.95
N GLY A 411 76.43 53.85 -93.22
CA GLY A 411 76.22 53.19 -94.51
C GLY A 411 76.03 54.20 -95.64
N HIS A 412 75.22 55.23 -95.41
CA HIS A 412 75.07 56.33 -96.37
C HIS A 412 76.37 57.08 -96.63
N SER A 413 77.16 57.38 -95.59
CA SER A 413 78.46 58.03 -95.76
C SER A 413 79.45 57.20 -96.59
N VAL A 414 79.42 55.87 -96.43
CA VAL A 414 80.22 54.96 -97.25
C VAL A 414 79.74 54.94 -98.71
N GLU A 415 78.43 54.99 -98.94
CA GLU A 415 77.85 55.07 -100.29
C GLU A 415 78.27 56.36 -101.02
N GLU A 416 78.23 57.51 -100.34
CA GLU A 416 78.75 58.79 -100.86
C GLU A 416 80.26 58.74 -101.14
N MET A 417 81.04 58.09 -100.26
CA MET A 417 82.48 57.91 -100.46
C MET A 417 82.78 57.04 -101.67
N LEU A 418 82.03 55.94 -101.87
CA LEU A 418 82.14 55.09 -103.06
C LEU A 418 81.83 55.89 -104.34
N GLN A 419 80.83 56.76 -104.33
CA GLN A 419 80.54 57.65 -105.47
C GLN A 419 81.69 58.63 -105.74
N THR A 420 82.24 59.24 -104.70
CA THR A 420 83.39 60.17 -104.81
C THR A 420 84.62 59.47 -105.37
N MET A 421 84.90 58.24 -104.93
CA MET A 421 86.00 57.42 -105.46
C MET A 421 85.82 57.11 -106.96
N ARG A 422 84.58 56.88 -107.43
CA ARG A 422 84.30 56.69 -108.88
C ARG A 422 84.65 57.96 -109.66
N GLN A 423 84.31 59.12 -109.11
CA GLN A 423 84.61 60.40 -109.73
C GLN A 423 86.13 60.67 -109.78
N ILE A 424 86.88 60.36 -108.71
CA ILE A 424 88.34 60.50 -108.69
C ILE A 424 88.99 59.55 -109.72
N GLN A 425 88.52 58.31 -109.82
CA GLN A 425 88.99 57.37 -110.83
C GLN A 425 88.83 57.92 -112.25
N GLN A 426 87.62 58.40 -112.59
CA GLN A 426 87.33 58.99 -113.90
C GLN A 426 88.21 60.23 -114.17
N GLN A 427 88.43 61.08 -113.17
CA GLN A 427 89.27 62.27 -113.30
C GLN A 427 90.75 61.91 -113.49
N ALA A 428 91.24 60.87 -112.82
CA ALA A 428 92.61 60.37 -112.97
C ALA A 428 92.82 59.77 -114.36
N GLU A 429 91.86 58.98 -114.87
CA GLU A 429 91.88 58.43 -116.23
C GLU A 429 91.88 59.53 -117.30
N ALA A 430 91.01 60.53 -117.16
CA ALA A 430 90.98 61.68 -118.08
C ALA A 430 92.28 62.49 -118.04
N SER A 431 92.89 62.65 -116.86
CA SER A 431 94.18 63.34 -116.72
C SER A 431 95.32 62.55 -117.38
N ALA A 432 95.32 61.21 -117.22
CA ALA A 432 96.29 60.33 -117.85
C ALA A 432 96.23 60.42 -119.38
N GLU A 433 95.03 60.53 -119.96
CA GLU A 433 94.83 60.74 -121.39
C GLU A 433 95.44 62.07 -121.87
N LYS A 434 95.19 63.18 -121.15
CA LYS A 434 95.73 64.50 -121.50
C LYS A 434 97.26 64.58 -121.40
N VAL A 435 97.83 63.93 -120.39
CA VAL A 435 99.29 63.86 -120.23
C VAL A 435 99.91 62.96 -121.30
N ALA A 436 99.25 61.88 -121.72
CA ALA A 436 99.70 61.08 -122.86
C ALA A 436 99.69 61.90 -124.18
N GLN A 437 98.70 62.78 -124.37
CA GLN A 437 98.69 63.73 -125.50
C GLN A 437 99.87 64.72 -125.44
N LEU A 438 100.24 65.19 -124.24
CA LEU A 438 101.42 66.04 -124.05
C LEU A 438 102.74 65.30 -124.35
N ASP A 439 102.86 64.02 -123.98
CA ASP A 439 104.03 63.22 -124.37
C ASP A 439 104.16 63.15 -125.90
N GLN A 440 103.06 62.87 -126.60
CA GLN A 440 103.03 62.83 -128.07
C GLN A 440 103.41 64.18 -128.70
N LEU A 441 102.87 65.29 -128.20
CA LEU A 441 103.26 66.63 -128.64
C LEU A 441 104.74 66.92 -128.35
N GLY A 442 105.24 66.51 -127.18
CA GLY A 442 106.65 66.64 -126.81
C GLY A 442 107.57 65.86 -127.76
N GLN A 443 107.18 64.64 -128.17
CA GLN A 443 107.89 63.86 -129.18
C GLN A 443 107.89 64.55 -130.55
N GLN A 444 106.75 65.10 -130.98
CA GLN A 444 106.64 65.85 -132.24
C GLN A 444 107.52 67.10 -132.24
N ILE A 445 107.48 67.90 -131.17
CA ILE A 445 108.33 69.09 -131.05
C ILE A 445 109.80 68.69 -131.02
N GLY A 446 110.17 67.61 -130.31
CA GLY A 446 111.53 67.09 -130.31
C GLY A 446 112.04 66.78 -131.72
N ASN A 447 111.22 66.14 -132.56
CA ASN A 447 111.56 65.84 -133.96
C ASN A 447 111.72 67.13 -134.80
N ILE A 448 110.86 68.13 -134.59
CA ILE A 448 110.96 69.43 -135.27
C ILE A 448 112.25 70.14 -134.87
N VAL A 449 112.58 70.20 -133.57
CA VAL A 449 113.80 70.83 -133.05
C VAL A 449 115.05 70.15 -133.61
N GLN A 450 115.05 68.82 -133.71
CA GLN A 450 116.13 68.06 -134.36
C GLN A 450 116.27 68.42 -135.85
N THR A 451 115.16 68.62 -136.55
CA THR A 451 115.18 69.05 -137.96
C THR A 451 115.72 70.49 -138.09
N ILE A 452 115.36 71.40 -137.19
CA ILE A 452 115.87 72.78 -137.18
C ILE A 452 117.37 72.80 -136.86
N GLU A 453 117.85 71.97 -135.91
CA GLU A 453 119.28 71.81 -135.63
C GLU A 453 120.04 71.38 -136.90
N GLN A 454 119.52 70.40 -137.64
CA GLN A 454 120.11 69.95 -138.90
C GLN A 454 120.13 71.07 -139.95
N ILE A 455 119.06 71.86 -140.06
CA ILE A 455 119.00 73.02 -140.96
C ILE A 455 120.01 74.09 -140.53
N ALA A 456 120.12 74.39 -139.23
CA ALA A 456 121.07 75.35 -138.69
C ALA A 456 122.51 74.91 -138.98
N GLU A 457 122.84 73.63 -138.77
CA GLU A 457 124.16 73.08 -139.08
C GLU A 457 124.47 73.12 -140.59
N GLN A 458 123.49 72.78 -141.45
CA GLN A 458 123.61 72.93 -142.90
C GLN A 458 123.79 74.39 -143.33
N THR A 459 123.04 75.31 -142.72
CA THR A 459 123.12 76.75 -143.00
C THR A 459 124.47 77.30 -142.56
N ASN A 460 125.00 76.85 -141.42
CA ASN A 460 126.33 77.19 -140.93
C ASN A 460 127.42 76.77 -141.93
N LEU A 461 127.32 75.54 -142.46
CA LEU A 461 128.24 75.03 -143.49
C LEU A 461 128.12 75.79 -144.82
N LEU A 462 126.91 76.11 -145.27
CA LEU A 462 126.67 76.91 -146.47
C LEU A 462 127.23 78.33 -146.31
N ALA A 463 127.02 78.95 -145.14
CA ALA A 463 127.54 80.27 -144.81
C ALA A 463 129.07 80.28 -144.71
N LEU A 464 129.68 79.24 -144.14
CA LEU A 464 131.12 79.06 -144.13
C LEU A 464 131.70 78.93 -145.55
N ASN A 465 131.06 78.12 -146.41
CA ASN A 465 131.46 78.01 -147.81
C ASN A 465 131.33 79.35 -148.56
N ALA A 466 130.24 80.10 -148.31
CA ALA A 466 130.04 81.43 -148.88
C ALA A 466 131.08 82.46 -148.37
N ALA A 467 131.46 82.41 -147.08
CA ALA A 467 132.49 83.26 -146.51
C ALA A 467 133.88 82.97 -147.10
N ILE A 468 134.20 81.69 -147.32
CA ILE A 468 135.43 81.26 -148.01
C ILE A 468 135.48 81.79 -149.44
N GLU A 469 134.38 81.64 -150.20
CA GLU A 469 134.35 82.09 -151.61
C GLU A 469 134.34 83.64 -151.72
N ALA A 470 133.71 84.32 -150.77
CA ALA A 470 133.77 85.78 -150.65
C ALA A 470 135.18 86.31 -150.31
N ALA A 471 135.93 85.59 -149.45
CA ALA A 471 137.35 85.89 -149.20
C ALA A 471 138.23 85.66 -150.45
N ARG A 472 137.84 84.69 -151.30
CA ARG A 472 138.52 84.35 -152.56
C ARG A 472 138.35 85.41 -153.65
N ALA A 473 137.22 86.12 -153.67
CA ALA A 473 136.90 87.19 -154.63
C ALA A 473 137.60 88.55 -154.33
N GLY A 474 138.43 88.64 -153.29
CA GLY A 474 139.22 89.84 -152.97
C GLY A 474 138.36 91.07 -152.65
N GLU A 475 138.78 92.26 -153.11
CA GLU A 475 138.11 93.54 -152.79
C GLU A 475 136.63 93.60 -153.22
N HIS A 476 136.22 92.83 -154.25
CA HIS A 476 134.82 92.78 -154.70
C HIS A 476 133.92 91.88 -153.83
N GLY A 477 134.48 90.94 -153.06
CA GLY A 477 133.74 90.00 -152.20
C GLY A 477 133.50 90.50 -150.78
N ARG A 478 134.06 91.66 -150.41
CA ARG A 478 134.10 92.16 -149.03
C ARG A 478 132.72 92.33 -148.39
N GLY A 479 131.73 92.80 -149.14
CA GLY A 479 130.34 92.90 -148.67
C GLY A 479 129.65 91.55 -148.46
N PHE A 480 129.91 90.57 -149.35
CA PHE A 480 129.38 89.22 -149.22
C PHE A 480 130.01 88.43 -148.08
N ALA A 481 131.30 88.64 -147.80
CA ALA A 481 131.98 88.00 -146.68
C ALA A 481 131.36 88.40 -145.33
N VAL A 482 131.00 89.69 -145.18
CA VAL A 482 130.32 90.19 -143.97
C VAL A 482 128.93 89.55 -143.82
N VAL A 483 128.16 89.44 -144.91
CA VAL A 483 126.83 88.79 -144.86
C VAL A 483 126.97 87.29 -144.56
N ALA A 484 127.93 86.60 -145.17
CA ALA A 484 128.15 85.18 -144.93
C ALA A 484 128.59 84.88 -143.49
N ASP A 485 129.48 85.69 -142.90
CA ASP A 485 129.86 85.55 -141.49
C ASP A 485 128.68 85.88 -140.55
N GLU A 486 127.78 86.80 -140.92
CA GLU A 486 126.57 87.09 -140.16
C GLU A 486 125.56 85.93 -140.21
N VAL A 487 125.36 85.32 -141.39
CA VAL A 487 124.52 84.10 -141.53
C VAL A 487 125.14 82.92 -140.77
N ARG A 488 126.47 82.79 -140.76
CA ARG A 488 127.19 81.77 -139.98
C ARG A 488 126.91 81.94 -138.48
N LYS A 489 127.07 83.16 -137.95
CA LYS A 489 126.75 83.47 -136.55
C LYS A 489 125.28 83.22 -136.21
N LEU A 490 124.35 83.60 -137.09
CA LEU A 490 122.92 83.33 -136.89
C LEU A 490 122.61 81.83 -136.89
N ALA A 491 123.30 81.05 -137.72
CA ALA A 491 123.16 79.59 -137.76
C ALA A 491 123.76 78.92 -136.52
N GLU A 492 124.93 79.38 -136.03
CA GLU A 492 125.51 78.94 -134.74
C GLU A 492 124.59 79.30 -133.56
N GLN A 493 124.01 80.51 -133.56
CA GLN A 493 123.02 80.93 -132.57
C GLN A 493 121.74 80.08 -132.64
N ALA A 494 121.25 79.79 -133.85
CA ALA A 494 120.10 78.91 -134.06
C ALA A 494 120.37 77.50 -133.52
N SER A 495 121.55 76.91 -133.81
CA SER A 495 121.98 75.61 -133.29
C SER A 495 122.07 75.60 -131.75
N SER A 496 122.66 76.66 -131.16
CA SER A 496 122.70 76.77 -129.70
C SER A 496 121.29 76.84 -129.10
N ALA A 497 120.41 77.64 -129.69
CA ALA A 497 119.03 77.78 -129.24
C ALA A 497 118.23 76.47 -129.39
N THR A 498 118.41 75.71 -130.48
CA THR A 498 117.75 74.40 -130.66
C THR A 498 118.27 73.35 -129.69
N LYS A 499 119.56 73.37 -129.31
CA LYS A 499 120.09 72.51 -128.23
C LYS A 499 119.47 72.84 -126.87
N GLU A 500 119.29 74.12 -126.56
CA GLU A 500 118.58 74.55 -125.34
C GLU A 500 117.11 74.10 -125.36
N ILE A 501 116.40 74.26 -126.49
CA ILE A 501 115.02 73.78 -126.63
C ILE A 501 114.96 72.25 -126.51
N ALA A 502 115.90 71.51 -127.09
CA ALA A 502 115.97 70.05 -126.98
C ALA A 502 116.13 69.61 -125.52
N ALA A 503 116.97 70.29 -124.73
CA ALA A 503 117.11 70.05 -123.30
C ALA A 503 115.80 70.34 -122.53
N LEU A 504 115.12 71.46 -122.85
CA LEU A 504 113.82 71.78 -122.26
C LEU A 504 112.75 70.73 -122.59
N ILE A 505 112.67 70.27 -123.84
CA ILE A 505 111.73 69.21 -124.25
C ILE A 505 112.06 67.88 -123.56
N SER A 506 113.34 67.54 -123.41
CA SER A 506 113.74 66.35 -122.66
C SER A 506 113.30 66.43 -121.19
N ASN A 507 113.44 67.60 -120.56
CA ASN A 507 112.97 67.82 -119.19
C ASN A 507 111.44 67.73 -119.09
N VAL A 508 110.70 68.32 -120.04
CA VAL A 508 109.22 68.22 -120.09
C VAL A 508 108.78 66.77 -120.23
N ARG A 509 109.40 65.99 -121.13
CA ARG A 509 109.09 64.57 -121.32
C ARG A 509 109.39 63.74 -120.07
N SER A 510 110.51 63.99 -119.41
CA SER A 510 110.81 63.34 -118.12
C SER A 510 109.76 63.67 -117.05
N GLY A 511 109.30 64.93 -116.99
CA GLY A 511 108.19 65.33 -116.11
C GLY A 511 106.87 64.64 -116.45
N VAL A 512 106.57 64.44 -117.74
CA VAL A 512 105.40 63.69 -118.21
C VAL A 512 105.46 62.22 -117.79
N GLU A 513 106.61 61.55 -117.92
CA GLU A 513 106.79 60.16 -117.46
C GLU A 513 106.60 60.01 -115.94
N VAL A 514 107.02 61.00 -115.15
CA VAL A 514 106.74 61.05 -113.70
C VAL A 514 105.24 61.20 -113.46
N ALA A 515 104.58 62.15 -114.14
CA ALA A 515 103.14 62.38 -113.98
C ALA A 515 102.29 61.14 -114.33
N VAL A 516 102.66 60.40 -115.39
CA VAL A 516 101.98 59.13 -115.74
C VAL A 516 102.08 58.11 -114.62
N ARG A 517 103.27 57.93 -114.02
CA ARG A 517 103.46 57.01 -112.88
C ARG A 517 102.64 57.43 -111.66
N GLU A 518 102.59 58.72 -111.34
CA GLU A 518 101.78 59.24 -110.23
C GLU A 518 100.28 59.02 -110.46
N MET A 519 99.79 59.15 -111.70
CA MET A 519 98.40 58.87 -112.03
C MET A 519 98.05 57.38 -111.94
N GLN A 520 98.96 56.48 -112.35
CA GLN A 520 98.78 55.04 -112.16
C GLN A 520 98.74 54.66 -110.66
N ALA A 521 99.63 55.24 -109.86
CA ALA A 521 99.63 55.05 -108.41
C ALA A 521 98.33 55.58 -107.76
N THR A 522 97.79 56.69 -108.28
CA THR A 522 96.50 57.25 -107.84
C THR A 522 95.35 56.30 -108.18
N ALA A 523 95.29 55.76 -109.40
CA ALA A 523 94.26 54.80 -109.80
C ALA A 523 94.28 53.51 -108.94
N GLN A 524 95.47 53.00 -108.62
CA GLN A 524 95.60 51.87 -107.70
C GLN A 524 95.10 52.22 -106.29
N SER A 525 95.48 53.38 -105.77
CA SER A 525 95.05 53.84 -104.43
C SER A 525 93.53 53.99 -104.33
N VAL A 526 92.88 54.46 -105.41
CA VAL A 526 91.41 54.54 -105.48
C VAL A 526 90.78 53.14 -105.50
N THR A 527 91.36 52.19 -106.22
CA THR A 527 90.89 50.79 -106.25
C THR A 527 90.98 50.13 -104.87
N ASP A 528 92.09 50.34 -104.16
CA ASP A 528 92.25 49.87 -102.79
C ASP A 528 91.26 50.57 -101.84
N GLY A 529 90.97 51.85 -102.08
CA GLY A 529 89.94 52.63 -101.39
C GLY A 529 88.53 52.06 -101.59
N PHE A 530 88.19 51.60 -102.80
CA PHE A 530 86.94 50.90 -103.09
C PHE A 530 86.79 49.64 -102.25
N ALA A 531 87.78 48.74 -102.31
CA ALA A 531 87.73 47.46 -101.61
C ALA A 531 87.56 47.64 -100.10
N ARG A 532 88.29 48.60 -99.50
CA ARG A 532 88.15 48.93 -98.07
C ARG A 532 86.78 49.52 -97.73
N SER A 533 86.23 50.37 -98.59
CA SER A 533 84.92 51.00 -98.38
C SER A 533 83.79 49.96 -98.46
N GLU A 534 83.84 49.01 -99.40
CA GLU A 534 82.88 47.89 -99.46
C GLU A 534 82.94 47.01 -98.20
N GLN A 535 84.15 46.74 -97.67
CA GLN A 535 84.30 46.01 -96.41
C GLN A 535 83.63 46.74 -95.24
N VAL A 536 83.80 48.07 -95.16
CA VAL A 536 83.12 48.89 -94.14
C VAL A 536 81.60 48.85 -94.31
N GLY A 537 81.10 48.96 -95.55
CA GLY A 537 79.65 48.85 -95.83
C GLY A 537 79.05 47.51 -95.42
N SER A 538 79.76 46.40 -95.67
CA SER A 538 79.36 45.07 -95.21
C SER A 538 79.33 44.96 -93.68
N ALA A 539 80.35 45.48 -92.99
CA ALA A 539 80.39 45.50 -91.53
C ALA A 539 79.22 46.31 -90.92
N LEU A 540 78.86 47.45 -91.53
CA LEU A 540 77.70 48.25 -91.10
C LEU A 540 76.38 47.50 -91.29
N THR A 541 76.23 46.76 -92.40
CA THR A 541 75.05 45.92 -92.65
C THR A 541 74.92 44.82 -91.57
N GLN A 542 76.05 44.22 -91.17
CA GLN A 542 76.06 43.24 -90.06
C GLN A 542 75.66 43.88 -88.73
N ILE A 543 76.09 45.12 -88.45
CA ILE A 543 75.68 45.86 -87.23
C ILE A 543 74.16 46.12 -87.23
N ILE A 544 73.58 46.51 -88.37
CA ILE A 544 72.12 46.72 -88.49
C ILE A 544 71.37 45.42 -88.18
N GLY A 545 71.81 44.29 -88.76
CA GLY A 545 71.20 42.98 -88.49
C GLY A 545 71.31 42.56 -87.03
N ALA A 546 72.48 42.73 -86.41
CA ALA A 546 72.69 42.44 -84.99
C ALA A 546 71.81 43.32 -84.08
N ALA A 547 71.69 44.61 -84.39
CA ALA A 547 70.84 45.53 -83.64
C ALA A 547 69.34 45.17 -83.74
N GLN A 548 68.87 44.76 -84.92
CA GLN A 548 67.50 44.27 -85.10
C GLN A 548 67.23 42.97 -84.33
N GLN A 549 68.20 42.06 -84.29
CA GLN A 549 68.07 40.84 -83.48
C GLN A 549 67.95 41.18 -81.99
N VAL A 550 68.81 42.05 -81.45
CA VAL A 550 68.74 42.50 -80.05
C VAL A 550 67.38 43.15 -79.75
N ALA A 551 66.84 43.96 -80.66
CA ALA A 551 65.51 44.54 -80.49
C ALA A 551 64.39 43.47 -80.41
N GLY A 552 64.49 42.39 -81.20
CA GLY A 552 63.57 41.26 -81.12
C GLY A 552 63.69 40.47 -79.81
N GLU A 553 64.92 40.21 -79.34
CA GLU A 553 65.16 39.54 -78.06
C GLU A 553 64.62 40.36 -76.87
N VAL A 554 64.74 41.69 -76.92
CA VAL A 554 64.17 42.59 -75.90
C VAL A 554 62.63 42.50 -75.81
N GLN A 555 61.93 42.31 -76.93
CA GLN A 555 60.47 42.12 -76.91
C GLN A 555 60.09 40.85 -76.15
N LEU A 556 60.84 39.76 -76.35
CA LEU A 556 60.64 38.50 -75.62
C LEU A 556 60.91 38.69 -74.12
N VAL A 557 62.01 39.36 -73.75
CA VAL A 557 62.33 39.66 -72.34
C VAL A 557 61.24 40.49 -71.68
N THR A 558 60.67 41.46 -72.39
CA THR A 558 59.57 42.30 -71.88
C THR A 558 58.32 41.47 -71.62
N ALA A 559 57.95 40.56 -72.54
CA ALA A 559 56.81 39.67 -72.35
C ALA A 559 56.98 38.74 -71.14
N VAL A 560 58.19 38.17 -70.96
CA VAL A 560 58.50 37.34 -69.78
C VAL A 560 58.42 38.17 -68.49
N ALA A 561 58.88 39.42 -68.50
CA ALA A 561 58.79 40.30 -67.33
C ALA A 561 57.32 40.60 -66.94
N GLU A 562 56.43 40.80 -67.92
CA GLU A 562 54.99 40.98 -67.67
C GLU A 562 54.36 39.73 -67.06
N GLU A 563 54.68 38.54 -67.59
CA GLU A 563 54.21 37.25 -67.05
C GLU A 563 54.71 37.00 -65.61
N MET A 564 55.99 37.32 -65.35
CA MET A 564 56.56 37.25 -64.01
C MET A 564 55.85 38.20 -63.04
N SER A 565 55.53 39.42 -63.48
CA SER A 565 54.80 40.40 -62.65
C SER A 565 53.41 39.87 -62.25
N ALA A 566 52.68 39.28 -63.20
CA ALA A 566 51.40 38.61 -62.92
C ALA A 566 51.56 37.44 -61.94
N SER A 567 52.59 36.62 -62.12
CA SER A 567 52.90 35.50 -61.22
C SER A 567 53.21 35.97 -59.80
N VAL A 568 53.98 37.03 -59.63
CA VAL A 568 54.28 37.62 -58.31
C VAL A 568 53.00 38.10 -57.61
N GLN A 569 52.09 38.76 -58.33
CA GLN A 569 50.80 39.18 -57.77
C GLN A 569 49.95 37.99 -57.32
N GLN A 570 49.91 36.91 -58.11
CA GLN A 570 49.19 35.69 -57.74
C GLN A 570 49.78 35.00 -56.51
N VAL A 571 51.12 34.96 -56.38
CA VAL A 571 51.76 34.40 -55.18
C VAL A 571 51.45 35.27 -53.96
N LEU A 572 51.51 36.61 -54.07
CA LEU A 572 51.14 37.52 -52.98
C LEU A 572 49.68 37.32 -52.53
N ALA A 573 48.74 37.12 -53.46
CA ALA A 573 47.35 36.81 -53.12
C ALA A 573 47.24 35.46 -52.37
N THR A 574 48.01 34.46 -52.80
CA THR A 574 48.05 33.14 -52.13
C THR A 574 48.62 33.25 -50.72
N VAL A 575 49.68 34.05 -50.53
CA VAL A 575 50.28 34.34 -49.21
C VAL A 575 49.26 35.00 -48.28
N SER A 576 48.45 35.92 -48.78
CA SER A 576 47.35 36.53 -48.00
C SER A 576 46.34 35.49 -47.51
N THR A 577 45.94 34.54 -48.35
CA THR A 577 45.04 33.45 -47.97
C THR A 577 45.68 32.54 -46.91
N VAL A 578 46.98 32.26 -47.04
CA VAL A 578 47.73 31.47 -46.04
C VAL A 578 47.76 32.16 -44.67
N LEU A 579 47.95 33.48 -44.64
CA LEU A 579 47.89 34.28 -43.40
C LEU A 579 46.51 34.20 -42.75
N GLN A 580 45.45 34.33 -43.54
CA GLN A 580 44.07 34.18 -43.05
C GLN A 580 43.84 32.78 -42.46
N SER A 581 44.25 31.72 -43.16
CA SER A 581 44.11 30.35 -42.66
C SER A 581 44.91 30.10 -41.38
N ALA A 582 46.10 30.68 -41.25
CA ALA A 582 46.89 30.59 -40.02
C ALA A 582 46.16 31.24 -38.83
N GLU A 583 45.50 32.37 -39.05
CA GLU A 583 44.73 33.06 -38.01
C GLU A 583 43.45 32.31 -37.63
N GLU A 584 42.74 31.75 -38.61
CA GLU A 584 41.59 30.87 -38.37
C GLU A 584 41.98 29.61 -37.59
N ASN A 585 43.10 28.97 -37.93
CA ASN A 585 43.64 27.81 -37.22
C ASN A 585 44.01 28.15 -35.77
N ALA A 586 44.64 29.31 -35.53
CA ALA A 586 44.98 29.77 -34.20
C ALA A 586 43.71 29.98 -33.35
N ARG A 587 42.66 30.56 -33.93
CA ARG A 587 41.37 30.72 -33.24
C ARG A 587 40.70 29.38 -32.94
N ALA A 588 40.66 28.48 -33.92
CA ALA A 588 40.10 27.13 -33.74
C ALA A 588 40.84 26.36 -32.63
N ALA A 589 42.16 26.49 -32.55
CA ALA A 589 42.94 25.87 -31.50
C ALA A 589 42.60 26.42 -30.09
N LEU A 590 42.31 27.73 -29.96
CA LEU A 590 41.85 28.32 -28.69
C LEU A 590 40.45 27.80 -28.29
N GLU A 591 39.53 27.69 -29.25
CA GLU A 591 38.20 27.12 -29.01
C GLU A 591 38.31 25.64 -28.61
N MET A 592 39.18 24.87 -29.26
CA MET A 592 39.48 23.48 -28.90
C MET A 592 40.08 23.35 -27.50
N ALA A 593 40.97 24.26 -27.08
CA ALA A 593 41.55 24.26 -25.74
C ALA A 593 40.46 24.41 -24.66
N SER A 594 39.55 25.37 -24.85
CA SER A 594 38.42 25.56 -23.94
C SER A 594 37.49 24.33 -23.91
N GLY A 595 37.21 23.72 -25.07
CA GLY A 595 36.43 22.49 -25.15
C GLY A 595 37.11 21.31 -24.44
N ALA A 596 38.43 21.17 -24.59
CA ALA A 596 39.21 20.12 -23.93
C ALA A 596 39.18 20.27 -22.40
N GLU A 597 39.25 21.49 -21.86
CA GLU A 597 39.11 21.74 -20.42
C GLU A 597 37.72 21.30 -19.90
N GLN A 598 36.65 21.61 -20.63
CA GLN A 598 35.29 21.20 -20.25
C GLN A 598 35.13 19.68 -20.24
N VAL A 599 35.64 19.00 -21.27
CA VAL A 599 35.59 17.53 -21.35
C VAL A 599 36.43 16.90 -20.25
N SER A 600 37.61 17.46 -19.94
CA SER A 600 38.46 17.00 -18.82
C SER A 600 37.76 17.10 -17.47
N SER A 601 37.06 18.22 -17.21
CA SER A 601 36.22 18.37 -16.03
C SER A 601 35.09 17.33 -15.97
N ALA A 602 34.42 17.06 -17.09
CA ALA A 602 33.35 16.07 -17.17
C ALA A 602 33.88 14.64 -16.90
N ILE A 603 35.06 14.30 -17.42
CA ILE A 603 35.73 13.02 -17.14
C ILE A 603 36.02 12.86 -15.65
N ALA A 604 36.52 13.91 -14.98
CA ALA A 604 36.76 13.88 -13.54
C ALA A 604 35.46 13.63 -12.75
N SER A 605 34.34 14.28 -13.15
CA SER A 605 33.04 14.02 -12.54
C SER A 605 32.56 12.58 -12.77
N VAL A 606 32.73 12.02 -13.97
CA VAL A 606 32.36 10.62 -14.25
C VAL A 606 33.19 9.65 -13.41
N ALA A 607 34.49 9.88 -13.26
CA ALA A 607 35.35 9.07 -12.40
C ALA A 607 34.86 9.09 -10.94
N SER A 608 34.58 10.28 -10.40
CA SER A 608 34.04 10.44 -9.03
C SER A 608 32.69 9.74 -8.85
N ILE A 609 31.76 9.87 -9.79
CA ILE A 609 30.44 9.21 -9.74
C ILE A 609 30.60 7.69 -9.80
N SER A 610 31.57 7.20 -10.58
CA SER A 610 31.84 5.76 -10.68
C SER A 610 32.37 5.19 -9.37
N GLU A 611 33.27 5.89 -8.69
CA GLU A 611 33.75 5.51 -7.36
C GLU A 611 32.60 5.50 -6.33
N GLU A 612 31.75 6.53 -6.32
CA GLU A 612 30.59 6.61 -5.43
C GLU A 612 29.57 5.49 -5.70
N ALA A 613 29.30 5.20 -6.97
CA ALA A 613 28.39 4.12 -7.37
C ALA A 613 28.94 2.73 -7.03
N ALA A 614 30.26 2.53 -7.12
CA ALA A 614 30.91 1.29 -6.68
C ALA A 614 30.79 1.11 -5.15
N ALA A 615 31.08 2.15 -4.37
CA ALA A 615 30.93 2.12 -2.92
C ALA A 615 29.46 1.86 -2.49
N SER A 616 28.51 2.51 -3.16
CA SER A 616 27.07 2.32 -2.92
C SER A 616 26.62 0.88 -3.25
N ALA A 617 27.18 0.27 -4.29
CA ALA A 617 26.89 -1.12 -4.65
C ALA A 617 27.46 -2.12 -3.62
N GLU A 618 28.65 -1.85 -3.07
CA GLU A 618 29.20 -2.65 -1.97
C GLU A 618 28.33 -2.55 -0.71
N GLU A 619 27.90 -1.35 -0.34
CA GLU A 619 27.00 -1.14 0.80
C GLU A 619 25.65 -1.84 0.60
N LEU A 620 25.04 -1.71 -0.59
CA LEU A 620 23.80 -2.42 -0.93
C LEU A 620 23.97 -3.94 -0.85
N THR A 621 25.10 -4.47 -1.30
CA THR A 621 25.37 -5.92 -1.20
C THR A 621 25.39 -6.37 0.26
N ALA A 622 26.06 -5.62 1.14
CA ALA A 622 26.09 -5.92 2.57
C ALA A 622 24.68 -5.84 3.22
N THR A 623 23.90 -4.80 2.89
CA THR A 623 22.53 -4.68 3.40
C THR A 623 21.62 -5.80 2.90
N ASN A 624 21.79 -6.25 1.65
CA ASN A 624 21.04 -7.38 1.10
C ASN A 624 21.36 -8.68 1.86
N GLU A 625 22.63 -8.95 2.17
CA GLU A 625 23.00 -10.12 2.99
C GLU A 625 22.32 -10.10 4.37
N GLU A 626 22.26 -8.94 5.02
CA GLU A 626 21.59 -8.76 6.31
C GLU A 626 20.07 -8.97 6.19
N VAL A 627 19.43 -8.35 5.20
CA VAL A 627 17.99 -8.50 4.95
C VAL A 627 17.62 -9.94 4.63
N ALA A 628 18.42 -10.64 3.81
CA ALA A 628 18.22 -12.05 3.52
C ALA A 628 18.28 -12.92 4.79
N ALA A 629 19.24 -12.66 5.67
CA ALA A 629 19.35 -13.37 6.96
C ALA A 629 18.13 -13.12 7.85
N THR A 630 17.66 -11.87 7.95
CA THR A 630 16.46 -11.55 8.75
C THR A 630 15.20 -12.18 8.18
N ALA A 631 15.02 -12.20 6.85
CA ALA A 631 13.90 -12.86 6.18
C ALA A 631 13.88 -14.36 6.47
N GLN A 632 15.05 -15.00 6.49
CA GLN A 632 15.17 -16.42 6.79
C GLN A 632 14.83 -16.74 8.25
N GLU A 633 15.25 -15.91 9.20
CA GLU A 633 14.86 -16.04 10.61
C GLU A 633 13.35 -15.81 10.83
N LEU A 634 12.75 -14.80 10.17
CA LEU A 634 11.30 -14.57 10.21
C LEU A 634 10.51 -15.76 9.67
N SER A 635 10.94 -16.33 8.54
CA SER A 635 10.34 -17.52 7.95
C SER A 635 10.40 -18.72 8.90
N LYS A 636 11.54 -18.93 9.56
CA LYS A 636 11.73 -19.99 10.56
C LYS A 636 10.83 -19.79 11.78
N MET A 637 10.79 -18.59 12.35
CA MET A 637 9.91 -18.27 13.50
C MET A 637 8.43 -18.47 13.14
N ALA A 638 8.01 -18.06 11.94
CA ALA A 638 6.65 -18.29 11.45
C ALA A 638 6.32 -19.79 11.32
N ALA A 639 7.25 -20.60 10.82
CA ALA A 639 7.10 -22.05 10.73
C ALA A 639 7.02 -22.73 12.11
N GLU A 640 7.86 -22.30 13.06
CA GLU A 640 7.82 -22.80 14.45
C GLU A 640 6.51 -22.43 15.15
N LEU A 641 6.00 -21.21 14.95
CA LEU A 641 4.72 -20.77 15.47
C LEU A 641 3.56 -21.58 14.89
N GLN A 642 3.55 -21.85 13.58
CA GLN A 642 2.55 -22.72 12.96
C GLN A 642 2.59 -24.14 13.54
N LEU A 643 3.79 -24.69 13.80
CA LEU A 643 3.95 -26.00 14.40
C LEU A 643 3.45 -26.06 15.85
N ALA A 644 3.66 -24.98 16.62
CA ALA A 644 3.15 -24.87 17.98
C ALA A 644 1.62 -24.75 18.02
N LEU A 645 1.04 -23.96 17.11
CA LEU A 645 -0.41 -23.79 16.99
C LEU A 645 -1.12 -25.08 16.54
N ALA A 646 -0.45 -25.93 15.76
CA ALA A 646 -0.97 -27.22 15.30
C ALA A 646 -1.19 -28.26 16.42
N GLN A 647 -0.72 -27.99 17.65
CA GLN A 647 -0.93 -28.86 18.81
C GLN A 647 -2.32 -28.69 19.44
N PHE A 648 -3.07 -27.65 19.08
CA PHE A 648 -4.41 -27.37 19.59
C PHE A 648 -5.49 -27.96 18.68
N ASN A 649 -6.42 -28.74 19.24
CA ASN A 649 -7.58 -29.28 18.55
C ASN A 649 -8.76 -28.30 18.62
N THR A 650 -9.18 -27.76 17.47
CA THR A 650 -10.17 -26.69 17.35
C THR A 650 -11.56 -27.13 16.87
N GLY A 651 -11.78 -28.43 16.62
CA GLY A 651 -13.09 -28.99 16.26
C GLY A 651 -13.10 -29.83 14.98
N ASP A 652 -14.07 -30.74 14.88
CA ASP A 652 -14.39 -31.46 13.64
C ASP A 652 -14.85 -30.43 12.59
N CYS A 653 -13.99 -30.15 11.63
CA CYS A 653 -14.38 -29.46 10.41
C CYS A 653 -15.29 -30.42 9.61
N THR A 654 -16.47 -29.97 9.19
CA THR A 654 -17.43 -30.82 8.46
C THR A 654 -17.43 -30.55 6.95
N ALA A 655 -17.07 -29.33 6.53
CA ALA A 655 -16.95 -28.96 5.13
C ALA A 655 -15.49 -29.12 4.64
N LEU A 656 -15.27 -29.81 3.51
CA LEU A 656 -13.93 -30.02 2.90
C LEU A 656 -13.09 -28.72 2.85
N GLN A 657 -13.73 -27.58 2.63
CA GLN A 657 -13.10 -26.26 2.58
C GLN A 657 -12.49 -25.78 3.90
N GLU A 658 -13.07 -26.19 5.02
CA GLU A 658 -12.60 -25.92 6.37
C GLU A 658 -11.58 -27.00 6.81
N CYS A 659 -11.80 -28.26 6.41
CA CYS A 659 -10.98 -29.39 6.85
C CYS A 659 -9.67 -29.58 6.08
N ILE A 660 -9.56 -29.07 4.85
CA ILE A 660 -8.45 -29.46 3.96
C ILE A 660 -7.08 -29.15 4.56
N HIS A 661 -6.95 -27.98 5.21
CA HIS A 661 -5.72 -27.63 5.91
C HIS A 661 -5.48 -28.55 7.11
N VAL A 662 -6.52 -28.95 7.85
CA VAL A 662 -6.40 -29.93 8.94
C VAL A 662 -5.90 -31.29 8.44
N PHE A 663 -6.42 -31.80 7.33
CA PHE A 663 -6.00 -33.09 6.76
C PHE A 663 -4.58 -33.07 6.22
N LYS A 664 -4.21 -31.98 5.53
CA LYS A 664 -2.84 -31.75 5.03
C LYS A 664 -1.84 -31.63 6.17
N ASN A 665 -2.18 -30.83 7.18
CA ASN A 665 -1.31 -30.57 8.31
C ASN A 665 -1.18 -31.81 9.21
N ALA A 666 -2.24 -32.60 9.40
CA ALA A 666 -2.18 -33.83 10.18
C ALA A 666 -1.22 -34.88 9.61
N HIS A 667 -1.18 -35.03 8.28
CA HIS A 667 -0.22 -35.96 7.63
C HIS A 667 1.19 -35.38 7.56
N THR A 668 1.32 -34.06 7.39
CA THR A 668 2.61 -33.38 7.44
C THR A 668 3.24 -33.50 8.84
N SER A 669 2.47 -33.24 9.89
CA SER A 669 2.93 -33.33 11.29
C SER A 669 3.26 -34.77 11.71
N ARG A 670 2.50 -35.76 11.23
CA ARG A 670 2.83 -37.19 11.43
C ARG A 670 4.12 -37.58 10.73
N ALA A 671 4.34 -37.12 9.50
CA ALA A 671 5.57 -37.40 8.75
C ALA A 671 6.81 -36.79 9.43
N GLU A 672 6.70 -35.56 9.94
CA GLU A 672 7.75 -34.93 10.74
C GLU A 672 7.98 -35.63 12.08
N ARG A 673 6.92 -36.12 12.71
CA ARG A 673 7.01 -36.92 13.95
C ARG A 673 7.74 -38.24 13.71
N LEU A 674 7.56 -38.90 12.56
CA LEU A 674 8.34 -40.09 12.19
C LEU A 674 9.84 -39.80 12.12
N ARG A 675 10.24 -38.65 11.57
CA ARG A 675 11.64 -38.23 11.55
C ARG A 675 12.19 -38.04 12.97
N ARG A 676 11.39 -37.45 13.86
CA ARG A 676 11.76 -37.30 15.29
C ARG A 676 11.85 -38.63 16.05
N VAL A 677 11.05 -39.63 15.68
CA VAL A 677 11.12 -40.98 16.24
C VAL A 677 12.41 -41.66 15.81
N ILE A 678 12.75 -41.60 14.53
CA ILE A 678 14.03 -42.07 13.99
C ILE A 678 15.21 -41.38 14.69
N ASP A 679 15.10 -40.08 14.97
CA ASP A 679 16.12 -39.31 15.69
C ASP A 679 16.18 -39.58 17.20
N GLY A 680 15.32 -40.45 17.74
CA GLY A 680 15.27 -40.79 19.16
C GLY A 680 14.72 -39.67 20.05
N LYS A 681 14.16 -38.61 19.46
CA LYS A 681 13.61 -37.45 20.17
C LYS A 681 12.18 -37.68 20.68
N VAL A 682 11.48 -38.67 20.14
CA VAL A 682 10.10 -39.04 20.50
C VAL A 682 9.98 -40.56 20.51
N SER A 683 9.41 -41.14 21.58
CA SER A 683 9.12 -42.58 21.68
C SER A 683 7.65 -42.84 21.36
N LEU A 684 7.37 -43.79 20.45
CA LEU A 684 6.02 -44.21 20.09
C LEU A 684 5.92 -45.73 20.17
N THR A 685 4.83 -46.23 20.74
CA THR A 685 4.52 -47.67 20.75
C THR A 685 3.64 -48.03 19.56
N GLU A 686 3.79 -49.24 19.03
CA GLU A 686 2.98 -49.74 17.91
C GLU A 686 1.48 -49.73 18.23
N ALA A 687 1.10 -49.96 19.50
CA ALA A 687 -0.27 -49.94 19.98
C ALA A 687 -0.93 -48.55 19.98
N GLY A 688 -0.13 -47.47 20.00
CA GLY A 688 -0.62 -46.08 19.94
C GLY A 688 -0.82 -45.55 18.53
N LEU A 689 -0.43 -46.31 17.50
CA LEU A 689 -0.59 -45.93 16.10
C LEU A 689 -1.95 -46.39 15.59
N GLY A 690 -2.93 -45.49 15.63
CA GLY A 690 -4.22 -45.70 14.98
C GLY A 690 -4.06 -46.12 13.51
N ASP A 691 -5.08 -46.80 12.97
CA ASP A 691 -5.10 -47.19 11.56
C ASP A 691 -5.56 -46.06 10.64
N HIS A 692 -5.42 -46.29 9.34
CA HIS A 692 -5.86 -45.36 8.30
C HIS A 692 -7.39 -45.14 8.27
N THR A 693 -8.18 -45.88 9.05
CA THR A 693 -9.64 -45.71 9.14
C THR A 693 -10.07 -44.93 10.39
N SER A 694 -9.23 -44.92 11.41
CA SER A 694 -9.46 -44.32 12.73
C SER A 694 -8.78 -42.96 12.90
N CYS A 695 -7.89 -42.57 11.98
CA CYS A 695 -7.32 -41.22 11.94
C CYS A 695 -8.37 -40.18 11.49
N HIS A 696 -8.13 -38.89 11.78
CA HIS A 696 -9.11 -37.82 11.49
C HIS A 696 -9.50 -37.75 10.01
N PHE A 697 -8.52 -37.84 9.11
CA PHE A 697 -8.75 -37.92 7.67
C PHE A 697 -9.46 -39.22 7.27
N GLY A 698 -9.09 -40.37 7.87
CA GLY A 698 -9.72 -41.67 7.63
C GLY A 698 -11.19 -41.68 8.02
N LYS A 699 -11.52 -41.18 9.21
CA LYS A 699 -12.90 -41.04 9.67
C LYS A 699 -13.72 -40.20 8.70
N TRP A 700 -13.19 -39.08 8.23
CA TRP A 700 -13.85 -38.26 7.20
C TRP A 700 -13.98 -39.02 5.88
N TYR A 701 -12.87 -39.58 5.38
CA TYR A 701 -12.78 -40.29 4.10
C TYR A 701 -13.81 -41.41 4.03
N TYR A 702 -13.95 -42.22 5.08
CA TYR A 702 -14.91 -43.34 5.13
C TYR A 702 -16.32 -42.97 5.61
N SER A 703 -16.60 -41.68 5.90
CA SER A 703 -17.93 -41.23 6.33
C SER A 703 -18.49 -40.12 5.43
N SER A 704 -18.48 -38.86 5.87
CA SER A 704 -18.97 -37.72 5.10
C SER A 704 -18.22 -37.54 3.79
N GLY A 705 -16.89 -37.74 3.77
CA GLY A 705 -16.09 -37.71 2.56
C GLY A 705 -16.59 -38.69 1.49
N GLN A 706 -16.86 -39.94 1.87
CA GLN A 706 -17.39 -40.95 0.96
C GLN A 706 -18.81 -40.61 0.46
N ARG A 707 -19.66 -40.05 1.34
CA ARG A 707 -21.02 -39.63 0.97
C ARG A 707 -21.02 -38.46 -0.02
N ASP A 708 -20.15 -37.48 0.21
CA ASP A 708 -20.20 -36.19 -0.50
C ASP A 708 -19.28 -36.18 -1.74
N PHE A 709 -18.18 -36.94 -1.71
CA PHE A 709 -17.14 -36.91 -2.74
C PHE A 709 -16.78 -38.30 -3.31
N GLY A 710 -17.48 -39.37 -2.92
CA GLY A 710 -17.15 -40.75 -3.33
C GLY A 710 -17.18 -41.02 -4.84
N SER A 711 -17.82 -40.15 -5.63
CA SER A 711 -17.87 -40.23 -7.10
C SER A 711 -16.67 -39.59 -7.81
N TYR A 712 -15.81 -38.84 -7.11
CA TYR A 712 -14.65 -38.19 -7.73
C TYR A 712 -13.47 -39.16 -7.85
N PRO A 713 -12.88 -39.33 -9.06
CA PRO A 713 -11.67 -40.14 -9.23
C PRO A 713 -10.51 -39.70 -8.33
N GLU A 714 -10.36 -38.39 -8.14
CA GLU A 714 -9.35 -37.78 -7.28
C GLU A 714 -9.59 -38.09 -5.80
N PHE A 715 -10.86 -38.27 -5.41
CA PHE A 715 -11.20 -38.73 -4.06
C PHE A 715 -10.79 -40.19 -3.87
N GLN A 716 -11.17 -41.07 -4.80
CA GLN A 716 -10.83 -42.50 -4.74
C GLN A 716 -9.31 -42.76 -4.79
N ALA A 717 -8.56 -41.92 -5.52
CA ALA A 717 -7.12 -42.00 -5.64
C ALA A 717 -6.37 -41.80 -4.30
N MET A 718 -7.02 -41.24 -3.27
CA MET A 718 -6.40 -41.01 -1.97
C MET A 718 -6.31 -42.27 -1.10
N ALA A 719 -7.15 -43.28 -1.31
CA ALA A 719 -7.22 -44.46 -0.44
C ALA A 719 -5.89 -45.23 -0.36
N ALA A 720 -5.29 -45.53 -1.51
CA ALA A 720 -4.09 -46.37 -1.57
C ALA A 720 -2.84 -45.67 -0.99
N PRO A 721 -2.53 -44.40 -1.34
CA PRO A 721 -1.44 -43.66 -0.69
C PRO A 721 -1.66 -43.48 0.82
N HIS A 722 -2.91 -43.26 1.27
CA HIS A 722 -3.24 -43.09 2.68
C HIS A 722 -3.04 -44.37 3.50
N ALA A 723 -3.53 -45.51 3.01
CA ALA A 723 -3.29 -46.80 3.66
C ALA A 723 -1.79 -47.15 3.70
N ARG A 724 -1.07 -46.90 2.60
CA ARG A 724 0.38 -47.12 2.50
C ARG A 724 1.15 -46.24 3.47
N PHE A 725 0.77 -44.97 3.64
CA PHE A 725 1.40 -44.06 4.59
C PHE A 725 1.35 -44.61 6.03
N HIS A 726 0.18 -45.08 6.48
CA HIS A 726 0.04 -45.64 7.83
C HIS A 726 0.72 -46.99 8.01
N GLN A 727 0.82 -47.80 6.94
CA GLN A 727 1.61 -49.03 6.98
C GLN A 727 3.10 -48.73 7.19
N LEU A 728 3.64 -47.80 6.40
CA LEU A 728 5.03 -47.34 6.53
C LEU A 728 5.26 -46.67 7.89
N GLU A 729 4.30 -45.92 8.41
CA GLU A 729 4.36 -45.30 9.75
C GLU A 729 4.58 -46.38 10.84
N ARG A 730 3.82 -47.48 10.81
CA ARG A 730 4.00 -48.58 11.77
C ARG A 730 5.32 -49.31 11.59
N GLU A 731 5.72 -49.55 10.35
CA GLU A 731 6.97 -50.26 10.05
C GLU A 731 8.20 -49.47 10.51
N ILE A 732 8.22 -48.16 10.24
CA ILE A 732 9.26 -47.23 10.70
C ILE A 732 9.34 -47.21 12.23
N VAL A 733 8.21 -47.13 12.92
CA VAL A 733 8.18 -47.12 14.40
C VAL A 733 8.62 -48.48 14.98
N SER A 734 8.20 -49.60 14.37
CA SER A 734 8.61 -50.94 14.79
C SER A 734 10.12 -51.17 14.63
N LEU A 735 10.69 -50.80 13.48
CA LEU A 735 12.13 -50.89 13.22
C LEU A 735 12.92 -50.01 14.19
N THR A 736 12.43 -48.81 14.47
CA THR A 736 13.07 -47.89 15.42
C THR A 736 13.05 -48.45 16.85
N ASN A 737 11.92 -49.01 17.30
CA ASN A 737 11.80 -49.62 18.63
C ASN A 737 12.68 -50.88 18.81
N ARG A 738 13.03 -51.56 17.71
CA ARG A 738 13.97 -52.69 17.67
C ARG A 738 15.43 -52.25 17.54
N GLY A 739 15.72 -50.95 17.55
CA GLY A 739 17.07 -50.39 17.41
C GLY A 739 17.60 -50.37 15.97
N GLN A 740 16.79 -50.66 14.97
CA GLN A 740 17.18 -50.78 13.56
C GLN A 740 17.01 -49.45 12.80
N LYS A 741 17.62 -48.37 13.31
CA LYS A 741 17.44 -46.98 12.81
C LYS A 741 17.74 -46.80 11.31
N GLN A 742 18.82 -47.39 10.79
CA GLN A 742 19.17 -47.27 9.37
C GLN A 742 18.12 -47.88 8.43
N GLN A 743 17.40 -48.93 8.85
CA GLN A 743 16.33 -49.52 8.05
C GLN A 743 15.08 -48.63 8.08
N ALA A 744 14.77 -48.03 9.23
CA ALA A 744 13.70 -47.05 9.37
C ALA A 744 13.94 -45.79 8.51
N GLU A 745 15.19 -45.29 8.45
CA GLU A 745 15.58 -44.15 7.59
C GLU A 745 15.38 -44.41 6.10
N ARG A 746 15.56 -45.65 5.63
CA ARG A 746 15.35 -46.01 4.22
C ARG A 746 13.89 -45.98 3.79
N LEU A 747 12.96 -46.22 4.71
CA LEU A 747 11.53 -46.20 4.44
C LEU A 747 10.91 -44.80 4.55
N LEU A 748 11.63 -43.85 5.16
CA LEU A 748 11.16 -42.48 5.36
C LEU A 748 10.84 -41.74 4.05
N PRO A 749 11.67 -41.78 2.98
CA PRO A 749 11.34 -41.15 1.69
C PRO A 749 10.06 -41.70 1.06
N GLU A 750 9.78 -42.99 1.20
CA GLU A 750 8.56 -43.59 0.68
C GLU A 750 7.32 -43.12 1.45
N ALA A 751 7.43 -42.97 2.77
CA ALA A 751 6.37 -42.39 3.59
C ALA A 751 6.12 -40.92 3.20
N MET A 752 7.18 -40.14 2.95
CA MET A 752 7.05 -38.75 2.51
C MET A 752 6.34 -38.65 1.15
N ARG A 753 6.68 -39.52 0.20
CA ARG A 753 6.04 -39.57 -1.11
C ARG A 753 4.56 -39.91 -1.01
N ALA A 754 4.19 -40.92 -0.21
CA ALA A 754 2.79 -41.28 0.02
C ALA A 754 2.01 -40.11 0.64
N LYS A 755 2.62 -39.36 1.57
CA LYS A 755 2.04 -38.13 2.12
C LYS A 755 1.82 -37.05 1.05
N GLU A 756 2.79 -36.82 0.17
CA GLU A 756 2.65 -35.81 -0.90
C GLU A 756 1.55 -36.17 -1.91
N GLU A 757 1.39 -37.45 -2.23
CA GLU A 757 0.32 -37.94 -3.10
C GLU A 757 -1.07 -37.65 -2.50
N ILE A 758 -1.24 -37.84 -1.18
CA ILE A 758 -2.47 -37.48 -0.46
C ILE A 758 -2.72 -35.97 -0.51
N VAL A 759 -1.70 -35.15 -0.23
CA VAL A 759 -1.81 -33.68 -0.22
C VAL A 759 -2.18 -33.14 -1.61
N ARG A 760 -1.55 -33.65 -2.67
CA ARG A 760 -1.85 -33.25 -4.06
C ARG A 760 -3.26 -33.64 -4.48
N ALA A 761 -3.71 -34.84 -4.12
CA ALA A 761 -5.06 -35.29 -4.41
C ALA A 761 -6.12 -34.44 -3.68
N LEU A 762 -5.85 -34.06 -2.41
CA LEU A 762 -6.69 -33.12 -1.66
C LEU A 762 -6.78 -31.74 -2.33
N ASP A 763 -5.66 -31.16 -2.79
CA ASP A 763 -5.66 -29.89 -3.51
C ASP A 763 -6.45 -29.94 -4.80
N THR A 764 -6.30 -31.04 -5.54
CA THR A 764 -6.99 -31.23 -6.82
C THR A 764 -8.49 -31.35 -6.60
N LEU A 765 -8.93 -32.16 -5.62
CA LEU A 765 -10.33 -32.28 -5.23
C LEU A 765 -10.92 -30.93 -4.80
N MET A 766 -10.16 -30.14 -4.04
CA MET A 766 -10.60 -28.82 -3.57
C MET A 766 -10.80 -27.82 -4.72
N ASN A 767 -9.90 -27.84 -5.70
CA ASN A 767 -10.01 -27.00 -6.89
C ASN A 767 -11.25 -27.36 -7.71
N ILE A 768 -11.58 -28.65 -7.83
CA ILE A 768 -12.80 -29.13 -8.52
C ILE A 768 -14.06 -28.65 -7.78
N VAL A 769 -14.09 -28.80 -6.45
CA VAL A 769 -15.24 -28.40 -5.61
C VAL A 769 -15.46 -26.88 -5.63
N ARG A 770 -14.38 -26.08 -5.55
CA ARG A 770 -14.45 -24.61 -5.71
C ARG A 770 -14.92 -24.19 -7.09
N GLY A 771 -14.53 -24.94 -8.13
CA GLY A 771 -14.99 -24.73 -9.50
C GLY A 771 -16.50 -24.94 -9.68
N GLN A 772 -17.05 -26.02 -9.10
CA GLN A 772 -18.49 -26.31 -9.18
C GLN A 772 -19.36 -25.36 -8.36
N GLN A 773 -18.92 -24.91 -7.17
CA GLN A 773 -19.65 -23.91 -6.41
C GLN A 773 -19.77 -22.57 -7.16
N ARG A 774 -18.72 -22.19 -7.92
CA ARG A 774 -18.77 -21.02 -8.81
C ARG A 774 -19.81 -21.17 -9.92
N ASP A 775 -19.95 -22.36 -10.51
CA ASP A 775 -20.93 -22.63 -11.56
C ASP A 775 -22.38 -22.74 -11.04
N VAL A 776 -22.59 -23.23 -9.81
CA VAL A 776 -23.91 -23.28 -9.17
C VAL A 776 -24.37 -21.88 -8.76
N MET A 777 -23.49 -21.04 -8.19
CA MET A 777 -23.78 -19.63 -7.90
C MET A 777 -24.10 -18.83 -9.18
N ARG A 778 -23.47 -19.17 -10.31
CA ARG A 778 -23.70 -18.54 -11.61
C ARG A 778 -25.00 -18.99 -12.30
N LYS A 779 -25.62 -20.07 -11.84
CA LYS A 779 -26.94 -20.57 -12.31
C LYS A 779 -28.10 -20.19 -11.36
N ALA A 780 -27.79 -19.78 -10.13
CA ALA A 780 -28.77 -19.32 -9.14
C ALA A 780 -28.93 -17.78 -9.10
N ALA A 781 -27.96 -17.05 -9.66
CA ALA A 781 -28.08 -15.64 -10.06
C ALA A 781 -28.57 -15.56 -11.51
#